data_AF-A0A0G0WLS3-F1
#
_entry.id   AF-A0A0G0WLS3-F1
#
_cell.length_a   1.000
_cell.length_b   1.000
_cell.length_c   1.000
_cell.angle_alpha   90.00
_cell.angle_beta   90.00
_cell.angle_gamma   90.00
#
_symmetry.space_group_name_H-M   'P 1'
#
loop_
_entity.id
_entity.type
_entity.pdbx_description
1 polymer ?
#
loop_
_entity_poly.entity_id
_entity_poly.type
_entity_poly.pdbx_seq_one_letter_code
_entity_poly.pdbx_strand_id
1 'polypeptide(L)'
;MRESVKDFLSSQNFKRFFPLFILGVALPLVIFAALQVQDIRQRASPLPSDTSLTGLSNAILQNSAGVDVTGKVSTQTTAEREYKAVSSAKTRKELMLKKAEENPEEFLLNAFPARVRDGLSPEVQKYIEKESEQEGELQVLHFDNFKEKKQKTEYRLLIKDGKKIKATYKLNFAKKVPNILTGSKVRAKGYQLDDHMVIQGGEGGGFEIIDPQEPSAIGDQKTLVLLFNFKDDNTEPVSKQEVDNYIFGDANSAEAYFKETSYGKTSFSGDIVGYFKIPYSNIDCNQNYEWSISADSVAFANGYDTASYSRIVYVFPTRGNCWASAWATIGGTPSKAWMTDASRTPGIYAHELGHNLGVSHANSYECRDKQVGDFASYDNSCFSNEYGEPSDVMGFSAWTNMYGFNAPHRDEVKWLDPGQILNVSSDGEYKVNPLNATTSANIKALKIAIPNSSLYYYLSYRKPLGFDSSLDSGITEGAAIQTFEEAPYVNSSYQTNLIDNYPEGQYYNDFSNSSLKDGGEFNDPYNGIKIREISHNDDYVSVDISLDKSVCRRGVPDFFINPTTQVGALGEAVSYQVSLKNNDTPNCSSSTFRFGDDKYDWNVTYSEGSVTLAPGQSKELTKTVTPPFNSRIGIYTLNTSLYSDEVRHRINVKNSFIVTGGLGYVWVNPGKVEIPVGKEIGMSALAYDMNGNAIRSGVTYEWSMSSVNSVGTLGKTEGVINTLLGVKPGFGELTVIAKFNGGQVLRTVPINVTGEIPPPTTTLRLTPTDDSYARSNQPTKNFGNSNVMWVDGSPKALAFIKFDLSSFSGKEVLNAKIRLKVANIRNAQSKGNFRVSSVKEEWSERTVNYKNMPTIVSKISSFGSVKKNQTVEIDVTSWVKQNLGKKATLSIEDLSADDASFRSKNATSASNRPTLIIEYK
;
A
#
# COMPACT_ATOMS: atom_id res chain seq x y z
N MET A 1 27.94 -9.40 43.18
CA MET A 1 28.13 -9.72 41.75
C MET A 1 28.53 -8.49 40.91
N ARG A 2 27.85 -7.35 40.99
CA ARG A 2 28.22 -6.12 40.24
C ARG A 2 29.59 -5.51 40.62
N GLU A 3 30.00 -5.57 41.88
CA GLU A 3 31.33 -5.07 42.30
C GLU A 3 32.48 -6.00 41.90
N SER A 4 32.28 -7.33 42.01
CA SER A 4 33.26 -8.33 41.59
C SER A 4 33.58 -8.32 40.08
N VAL A 5 32.63 -7.92 39.23
CA VAL A 5 32.85 -7.77 37.78
C VAL A 5 33.64 -6.50 37.46
N LYS A 6 33.46 -5.41 38.22
CA LYS A 6 34.24 -4.18 38.06
C LYS A 6 35.71 -4.38 38.40
N ASP A 7 36.00 -5.08 39.51
CA ASP A 7 37.38 -5.39 39.93
C ASP A 7 38.09 -6.34 38.96
N PHE A 8 37.37 -7.28 38.36
CA PHE A 8 37.91 -8.16 37.33
C PHE A 8 38.29 -7.40 36.05
N LEU A 9 37.42 -6.49 35.57
CA LEU A 9 37.64 -5.65 34.39
C LEU A 9 38.75 -4.60 34.58
N SER A 10 39.01 -4.14 35.81
CA SER A 10 40.10 -3.21 36.13
C SER A 10 41.43 -3.89 36.43
N SER A 11 41.47 -5.22 36.58
CA SER A 11 42.69 -5.96 36.92
C SER A 11 43.75 -5.86 35.82
N GLN A 12 45.04 -5.77 36.21
CA GLN A 12 46.16 -5.80 35.24
C GLN A 12 46.17 -7.07 34.38
N ASN A 13 45.59 -8.18 34.85
CA ASN A 13 45.46 -9.42 34.09
C ASN A 13 44.45 -9.29 32.95
N PHE A 14 43.30 -8.63 33.15
CA PHE A 14 42.36 -8.39 32.06
C PHE A 14 42.97 -7.49 30.99
N LYS A 15 43.68 -6.41 31.36
CA LYS A 15 44.38 -5.54 30.40
C LYS A 15 45.52 -6.23 29.63
N ARG A 16 46.17 -7.25 30.20
CA ARG A 16 47.21 -8.06 29.51
C ARG A 16 46.64 -9.15 28.61
N PHE A 17 45.51 -9.77 28.98
CA PHE A 17 44.90 -10.87 28.22
C PHE A 17 43.81 -10.43 27.24
N PHE A 18 43.20 -9.25 27.39
CA PHE A 18 42.19 -8.73 26.46
C PHE A 18 42.72 -8.52 25.02
N PRO A 19 43.95 -8.03 24.79
CA PRO A 19 44.53 -7.99 23.44
C PRO A 19 44.77 -9.39 22.86
N LEU A 20 45.17 -10.35 23.70
CA LEU A 20 45.35 -11.76 23.34
C LEU A 20 44.02 -12.49 23.07
N PHE A 21 42.93 -12.08 23.74
CA PHE A 21 41.57 -12.58 23.49
C PHE A 21 40.98 -12.01 22.19
N ILE A 22 41.28 -10.73 21.89
CA ILE A 22 40.96 -10.11 20.60
C ILE A 22 41.76 -10.77 19.47
N LEU A 23 43.07 -11.01 19.62
CA LEU A 23 43.88 -11.71 18.61
C LEU A 23 43.59 -13.21 18.50
N GLY A 24 43.27 -13.90 19.60
CA GLY A 24 43.12 -15.35 19.67
C GLY A 24 41.71 -15.87 19.40
N VAL A 25 40.68 -15.03 19.55
CA VAL A 25 39.27 -15.43 19.37
C VAL A 25 38.51 -14.50 18.45
N ALA A 26 38.61 -13.18 18.62
CA ALA A 26 37.87 -12.22 17.80
C ALA A 26 38.43 -12.09 16.37
N LEU A 27 39.76 -12.05 16.21
CA LEU A 27 40.41 -11.93 14.90
C LEU A 27 40.16 -13.17 14.01
N PRO A 28 40.27 -14.42 14.51
CA PRO A 28 39.88 -15.61 13.75
C PRO A 28 38.39 -15.62 13.40
N LEU A 29 37.50 -15.15 14.29
CA LEU A 29 36.07 -15.01 14.00
C LEU A 29 35.78 -13.97 12.91
N VAL A 30 36.48 -12.83 12.93
CA VAL A 30 36.36 -11.79 11.89
C VAL A 30 36.93 -12.27 10.56
N ILE A 31 38.08 -12.96 10.57
CA ILE A 31 38.67 -13.56 9.37
C ILE A 31 37.76 -14.67 8.83
N PHE A 32 37.20 -15.52 9.70
CA PHE A 32 36.26 -16.57 9.31
C PHE A 32 34.97 -16.00 8.73
N ALA A 33 34.41 -14.95 9.33
CA ALA A 33 33.26 -14.23 8.80
C ALA A 33 33.59 -13.56 7.44
N ALA A 34 34.77 -12.93 7.30
CA ALA A 34 35.22 -12.34 6.06
C ALA A 34 35.40 -13.39 4.95
N LEU A 35 35.96 -14.55 5.27
CA LEU A 35 36.10 -15.69 4.36
C LEU A 35 34.74 -16.26 3.96
N GLN A 36 33.77 -16.37 4.88
CA GLN A 36 32.41 -16.79 4.54
C GLN A 36 31.70 -15.78 3.64
N VAL A 37 31.85 -14.47 3.90
CA VAL A 37 31.31 -13.43 3.01
C VAL A 37 31.96 -13.51 1.63
N GLN A 38 33.26 -13.79 1.55
CA GLN A 38 33.98 -13.91 0.28
C GLN A 38 33.57 -15.16 -0.51
N ASP A 39 33.31 -16.29 0.16
CA ASP A 39 32.79 -17.52 -0.45
C ASP A 39 31.35 -17.32 -0.97
N ILE A 40 30.47 -16.66 -0.20
CA ILE A 40 29.12 -16.28 -0.65
C ILE A 40 29.19 -15.39 -1.90
N ARG A 41 30.11 -14.41 -1.92
CA ARG A 41 30.31 -13.53 -3.08
C ARG A 41 30.80 -14.28 -4.32
N GLN A 42 31.64 -15.29 -4.15
CA GLN A 42 32.15 -16.08 -5.28
C GLN A 42 31.10 -17.04 -5.86
N ARG A 43 30.20 -17.57 -5.03
CA ARG A 43 29.14 -18.50 -5.45
C ARG A 43 27.92 -17.81 -6.05
N ALA A 44 27.66 -16.55 -5.70
CA ALA A 44 26.48 -15.81 -6.13
C ALA A 44 26.85 -14.68 -7.10
N SER A 45 26.38 -14.77 -8.35
CA SER A 45 26.30 -13.58 -9.22
C SER A 45 25.43 -12.52 -8.52
N PRO A 46 25.97 -11.31 -8.26
CA PRO A 46 25.31 -10.34 -7.38
C PRO A 46 24.08 -9.68 -8.00
N LEU A 47 24.03 -9.60 -9.34
CA LEU A 47 22.95 -8.95 -10.07
C LEU A 47 22.21 -9.95 -10.98
N PRO A 48 20.90 -9.75 -11.21
CA PRO A 48 20.14 -10.50 -12.20
C PRO A 48 20.61 -10.18 -13.63
N SER A 49 20.22 -11.03 -14.59
CA SER A 49 20.46 -10.77 -16.02
C SER A 49 19.69 -9.56 -16.54
N ASP A 50 18.49 -9.34 -16.00
CA ASP A 50 17.69 -8.15 -16.29
C ASP A 50 17.96 -7.09 -15.22
N THR A 51 18.78 -6.11 -15.58
CA THR A 51 19.13 -4.97 -14.72
C THR A 51 18.21 -3.77 -14.92
N SER A 52 17.07 -3.93 -15.59
CA SER A 52 16.03 -2.90 -15.64
C SER A 52 15.45 -2.64 -14.25
N LEU A 53 14.74 -1.52 -14.09
CA LEU A 53 14.14 -1.15 -12.82
C LEU A 53 13.13 -2.20 -12.33
N THR A 54 12.28 -2.68 -13.25
CA THR A 54 11.34 -3.79 -13.01
C THR A 54 12.09 -5.10 -12.73
N GLY A 55 13.13 -5.42 -13.49
CA GLY A 55 13.94 -6.63 -13.29
C GLY A 55 14.61 -6.70 -11.91
N LEU A 56 15.20 -5.59 -11.46
CA LEU A 56 15.79 -5.48 -10.13
C LEU A 56 14.73 -5.51 -9.02
N SER A 57 13.59 -4.84 -9.21
CA SER A 57 12.46 -4.89 -8.28
C SER A 57 11.96 -6.34 -8.11
N ASN A 58 11.80 -7.06 -9.22
CA ASN A 58 11.42 -8.46 -9.23
C ASN A 58 12.48 -9.34 -8.54
N ALA A 59 13.76 -9.11 -8.79
CA ALA A 59 14.84 -9.84 -8.14
C ALA A 59 14.84 -9.65 -6.61
N ILE A 60 14.56 -8.43 -6.12
CA ILE A 60 14.46 -8.16 -4.68
C ILE A 60 13.28 -8.94 -4.07
N LEU A 61 12.11 -8.87 -4.70
CA LEU A 61 10.90 -9.57 -4.24
C LEU A 61 11.11 -11.09 -4.25
N GLN A 62 11.68 -11.64 -5.32
CA GLN A 62 11.91 -13.08 -5.50
C GLN A 62 12.96 -13.62 -4.51
N ASN A 63 14.10 -12.95 -4.36
CA ASN A 63 15.14 -13.38 -3.41
C ASN A 63 14.65 -13.28 -1.96
N SER A 64 13.89 -12.23 -1.62
CA SER A 64 13.28 -12.08 -0.29
C SER A 64 12.23 -13.14 -0.02
N ALA A 65 11.44 -13.52 -1.02
CA ALA A 65 10.46 -14.60 -0.93
C ALA A 65 11.09 -16.01 -0.98
N GLY A 66 12.35 -16.13 -1.39
CA GLY A 66 13.03 -17.42 -1.51
C GLY A 66 12.71 -18.20 -2.79
N VAL A 67 12.37 -17.51 -3.87
CA VAL A 67 12.05 -18.13 -5.18
C VAL A 67 13.02 -17.71 -6.28
N ASP A 68 13.09 -18.52 -7.34
CA ASP A 68 13.77 -18.19 -8.57
C ASP A 68 12.88 -17.40 -9.56
N VAL A 69 13.45 -17.02 -10.72
CA VAL A 69 12.76 -16.26 -11.78
C VAL A 69 11.58 -16.99 -12.42
N THR A 70 11.45 -18.31 -12.18
CA THR A 70 10.33 -19.14 -12.62
C THR A 70 9.24 -19.27 -11.56
N GLY A 71 9.44 -18.71 -10.37
CA GLY A 71 8.53 -18.80 -9.23
C GLY A 71 8.66 -20.09 -8.43
N LYS A 72 9.71 -20.89 -8.65
CA LYS A 72 9.99 -22.10 -7.87
C LYS A 72 10.86 -21.78 -6.67
N VAL A 73 10.78 -22.62 -5.63
CA VAL A 73 11.66 -22.53 -4.46
C VAL A 73 13.13 -22.48 -4.90
N SER A 74 13.83 -21.44 -4.46
CA SER A 74 15.24 -21.26 -4.79
C SER A 74 16.10 -22.29 -4.06
N THR A 75 17.03 -22.90 -4.80
CA THR A 75 18.02 -23.83 -4.24
C THR A 75 19.17 -23.11 -3.51
N GLN A 76 19.22 -21.78 -3.58
CA GLN A 76 20.24 -20.96 -2.93
C GLN A 76 19.99 -20.85 -1.43
N THR A 77 21.06 -20.71 -0.66
CA THR A 77 20.98 -20.48 0.78
C THR A 77 20.35 -19.13 1.10
N THR A 78 19.78 -18.97 2.30
CA THR A 78 19.22 -17.70 2.76
C THR A 78 20.25 -16.56 2.69
N ALA A 79 21.52 -16.83 3.01
CA ALA A 79 22.58 -15.83 2.96
C ALA A 79 22.92 -15.38 1.52
N GLU A 80 22.94 -16.31 0.56
CA GLU A 80 23.13 -15.97 -0.86
C GLU A 80 21.97 -15.13 -1.40
N ARG A 81 20.73 -15.48 -1.04
CA ARG A 81 19.54 -14.72 -1.45
C ARG A 81 19.53 -13.32 -0.86
N GLU A 82 19.84 -13.20 0.43
CA GLU A 82 19.96 -11.91 1.11
C GLU A 82 21.03 -11.04 0.43
N TYR A 83 22.21 -11.60 0.13
CA TYR A 83 23.28 -10.89 -0.58
C TYR A 83 22.84 -10.39 -1.96
N LYS A 84 22.10 -11.20 -2.72
CA LYS A 84 21.55 -10.80 -4.04
C LYS A 84 20.46 -9.75 -3.92
N ALA A 85 19.58 -9.85 -2.92
CA ALA A 85 18.54 -8.87 -2.66
C ALA A 85 19.14 -7.51 -2.31
N VAL A 86 20.14 -7.47 -1.42
CA VAL A 86 20.87 -6.25 -1.07
C VAL A 86 21.63 -5.68 -2.27
N SER A 87 22.30 -6.52 -3.06
CA SER A 87 23.02 -6.07 -4.26
C SER A 87 22.07 -5.47 -5.31
N SER A 88 20.93 -6.13 -5.56
CA SER A 88 19.89 -5.64 -6.46
C SER A 88 19.28 -4.34 -5.94
N ALA A 89 19.05 -4.22 -4.63
CA ALA A 89 18.50 -3.01 -4.01
C ALA A 89 19.44 -1.80 -4.15
N LYS A 90 20.77 -2.00 -4.03
CA LYS A 90 21.77 -0.95 -4.26
C LYS A 90 21.74 -0.42 -5.70
N THR A 91 21.77 -1.31 -6.69
CA THR A 91 21.69 -0.90 -8.10
C THR A 91 20.33 -0.30 -8.44
N ARG A 92 19.25 -0.86 -7.89
CA ARG A 92 17.89 -0.32 -8.04
C ARG A 92 17.80 1.10 -7.49
N LYS A 93 18.41 1.37 -6.33
CA LYS A 93 18.44 2.70 -5.71
C LYS A 93 19.01 3.76 -6.66
N GLU A 94 20.13 3.48 -7.30
CA GLU A 94 20.77 4.40 -8.26
C GLU A 94 19.84 4.71 -9.45
N LEU A 95 19.17 3.69 -9.99
CA LEU A 95 18.19 3.86 -11.07
C LEU A 95 16.93 4.59 -10.59
N MET A 96 16.43 4.31 -9.39
CA MET A 96 15.30 5.02 -8.79
C MET A 96 15.65 6.50 -8.61
N LEU A 97 16.79 6.86 -8.04
CA LEU A 97 17.19 8.27 -7.89
C LEU A 97 17.28 8.99 -9.25
N LYS A 98 17.79 8.32 -10.29
CA LYS A 98 17.78 8.86 -11.66
C LYS A 98 16.36 9.05 -12.19
N LYS A 99 15.46 8.08 -11.98
CA LYS A 99 14.05 8.20 -12.37
C LYS A 99 13.30 9.25 -11.57
N ALA A 100 13.63 9.45 -10.31
CA ALA A 100 13.05 10.52 -9.51
C ALA A 100 13.22 11.87 -10.21
N GLU A 101 14.34 12.15 -10.88
CA GLU A 101 14.55 13.41 -11.60
C GLU A 101 14.04 13.39 -13.05
N GLU A 102 14.33 12.31 -13.79
CA GLU A 102 14.09 12.26 -15.25
C GLU A 102 12.68 11.79 -15.63
N ASN A 103 12.08 10.91 -14.83
CA ASN A 103 10.76 10.35 -15.09
C ASN A 103 10.11 9.90 -13.76
N PRO A 104 9.55 10.85 -12.99
CA PRO A 104 9.01 10.57 -11.67
C PRO A 104 7.79 9.62 -11.71
N GLU A 105 7.07 9.55 -12.83
CA GLU A 105 5.98 8.58 -13.04
C GLU A 105 6.51 7.14 -13.06
N GLU A 106 7.63 6.88 -13.74
CA GLU A 106 8.29 5.57 -13.75
C GLU A 106 8.83 5.19 -12.36
N PHE A 107 9.29 6.16 -11.58
CA PHE A 107 9.65 5.94 -10.16
C PHE A 107 8.43 5.44 -9.38
N LEU A 108 7.30 6.15 -9.47
CA LEU A 108 6.08 5.79 -8.73
C LEU A 108 5.53 4.44 -9.15
N LEU A 109 5.57 4.12 -10.45
CA LEU A 109 5.19 2.80 -10.96
C LEU A 109 6.06 1.67 -10.40
N ASN A 110 7.28 1.95 -9.96
CA ASN A 110 8.18 0.96 -9.39
C ASN A 110 8.32 1.03 -7.87
N ALA A 111 7.67 1.99 -7.21
CA ALA A 111 7.77 2.19 -5.77
C ALA A 111 7.16 1.02 -4.98
N PHE A 112 7.79 0.64 -3.87
CA PHE A 112 7.31 -0.38 -2.94
C PHE A 112 6.48 0.26 -1.83
N PRO A 113 5.16 0.00 -1.80
CA PRO A 113 4.31 0.48 -0.71
C PRO A 113 4.75 -0.09 0.64
N ALA A 114 4.31 0.53 1.73
CA ALA A 114 4.71 0.15 3.10
C ALA A 114 4.58 -1.37 3.36
N ARG A 115 3.47 -1.97 2.92
CA ARG A 115 3.20 -3.42 3.03
C ARG A 115 4.30 -4.30 2.41
N VAL A 116 4.85 -3.90 1.27
CA VAL A 116 5.93 -4.64 0.58
C VAL A 116 7.24 -4.40 1.29
N ARG A 117 7.55 -3.14 1.59
CA ARG A 117 8.79 -2.73 2.26
C ARG A 117 8.97 -3.42 3.61
N ASP A 118 7.91 -3.50 4.41
CA ASP A 118 7.93 -4.12 5.74
C ASP A 118 8.22 -5.63 5.69
N GLY A 119 7.94 -6.28 4.55
CA GLY A 119 8.27 -7.69 4.30
C GLY A 119 9.74 -7.93 3.90
N LEU A 120 10.51 -6.88 3.64
CA LEU A 120 11.93 -6.96 3.26
C LEU A 120 12.83 -6.93 4.50
N SER A 121 14.03 -7.48 4.39
CA SER A 121 15.01 -7.44 5.49
C SER A 121 15.45 -5.99 5.82
N PRO A 122 15.90 -5.73 7.06
CA PRO A 122 16.43 -4.41 7.42
C PRO A 122 17.62 -3.96 6.57
N GLU A 123 18.42 -4.88 6.04
CA GLU A 123 19.57 -4.56 5.17
C GLU A 123 19.12 -4.15 3.77
N VAL A 124 18.07 -4.77 3.23
CA VAL A 124 17.45 -4.35 1.96
C VAL A 124 16.75 -3.01 2.13
N GLN A 125 15.97 -2.83 3.20
CA GLN A 125 15.18 -1.61 3.46
C GLN A 125 16.03 -0.32 3.44
N LYS A 126 17.33 -0.37 3.79
CA LYS A 126 18.24 0.79 3.71
C LYS A 126 18.37 1.40 2.30
N TYR A 127 18.06 0.64 1.26
CA TYR A 127 18.20 1.03 -0.14
C TYR A 127 16.87 1.18 -0.89
N ILE A 128 15.76 0.90 -0.22
CA ILE A 128 14.41 1.02 -0.78
C ILE A 128 13.79 2.33 -0.31
N GLU A 129 12.94 2.93 -1.14
CA GLU A 129 12.10 4.08 -0.81
C GLU A 129 11.10 3.75 0.30
N LYS A 130 10.56 4.78 0.95
CA LYS A 130 9.50 4.67 1.95
C LYS A 130 8.45 5.72 1.70
N GLU A 131 7.20 5.43 2.05
CA GLU A 131 6.17 6.46 2.11
C GLU A 131 6.57 7.53 3.15
N SER A 132 6.36 8.80 2.81
CA SER A 132 6.71 9.94 3.66
C SER A 132 5.72 11.09 3.42
N GLU A 133 5.38 11.77 4.51
CA GLU A 133 4.62 13.01 4.51
C GLU A 133 5.43 14.05 5.30
N GLN A 134 5.67 15.20 4.69
CA GLN A 134 6.46 16.29 5.26
C GLN A 134 5.77 17.62 5.04
N GLU A 135 5.92 18.52 6.01
CA GLU A 135 5.45 19.91 5.93
C GLU A 135 6.65 20.84 6.08
N GLY A 136 6.74 21.86 5.22
CA GLY A 136 7.88 22.75 5.20
C GLY A 136 7.68 23.96 4.28
N GLU A 137 8.73 24.76 4.17
CA GLU A 137 8.78 25.91 3.29
C GLU A 137 9.32 25.50 1.92
N LEU A 138 8.59 25.84 0.86
CA LEU A 138 8.99 25.53 -0.51
C LEU A 138 10.00 26.56 -1.03
N GLN A 139 11.03 26.07 -1.70
CA GLN A 139 11.91 26.87 -2.53
C GLN A 139 11.79 26.40 -3.98
N VAL A 140 11.58 27.34 -4.89
CA VAL A 140 11.46 27.11 -6.33
C VAL A 140 12.67 27.77 -7.00
N LEU A 141 13.55 26.96 -7.57
CA LEU A 141 14.76 27.40 -8.27
C LEU A 141 14.57 27.23 -9.77
N HIS A 142 14.85 28.27 -10.53
CA HIS A 142 14.82 28.27 -11.98
C HIS A 142 16.23 28.47 -12.53
N PHE A 143 16.63 27.63 -13.46
CA PHE A 143 17.99 27.57 -14.00
C PHE A 143 17.99 27.88 -15.49
N ASP A 144 18.93 28.73 -15.90
CA ASP A 144 18.89 29.39 -17.19
C ASP A 144 20.15 29.12 -18.00
N ASN A 145 19.99 28.37 -19.09
CA ASN A 145 20.99 28.23 -20.13
C ASN A 145 20.54 28.99 -21.37
N PHE A 146 20.78 30.29 -21.32
CA PHE A 146 20.40 31.18 -22.40
C PHE A 146 21.18 30.92 -23.72
N LYS A 147 22.35 30.27 -23.68
CA LYS A 147 23.14 29.92 -24.88
C LYS A 147 22.51 28.77 -25.66
N GLU A 148 22.03 27.75 -24.96
CA GLU A 148 21.34 26.59 -25.54
C GLU A 148 19.82 26.79 -25.63
N LYS A 149 19.29 27.91 -25.12
CA LYS A 149 17.86 28.20 -24.96
C LYS A 149 17.14 27.08 -24.20
N LYS A 150 17.69 26.70 -23.05
CA LYS A 150 17.15 25.65 -22.18
C LYS A 150 17.01 26.16 -20.76
N GLN A 151 16.00 25.65 -20.06
CA GLN A 151 15.81 25.90 -18.63
C GLN A 151 15.58 24.60 -17.84
N LYS A 152 15.67 24.72 -16.52
CA LYS A 152 15.23 23.67 -15.58
C LYS A 152 14.62 24.33 -14.35
N THR A 153 13.47 23.82 -13.89
CA THR A 153 12.92 24.18 -12.57
C THR A 153 13.17 23.06 -11.56
N GLU A 154 13.66 23.41 -10.37
CA GLU A 154 13.80 22.51 -9.23
C GLU A 154 12.97 22.98 -8.04
N TYR A 155 12.33 22.03 -7.37
CA TYR A 155 11.53 22.28 -6.17
C TYR A 155 12.23 21.67 -4.96
N ARG A 156 12.33 22.42 -3.86
CA ARG A 156 12.93 21.95 -2.61
C ARG A 156 12.02 22.26 -1.43
N LEU A 157 11.84 21.27 -0.55
CA LEU A 157 11.13 21.45 0.71
C LEU A 157 12.14 21.63 1.84
N LEU A 158 12.12 22.80 2.46
CA LEU A 158 12.98 23.16 3.59
C LEU A 158 12.23 22.90 4.89
N ILE A 159 12.72 21.95 5.69
CA ILE A 159 12.22 21.67 7.03
C ILE A 159 13.02 22.52 8.01
N LYS A 160 12.40 23.55 8.58
CA LYS A 160 13.05 24.52 9.47
C LYS A 160 12.71 24.27 10.95
N ASP A 161 13.67 24.56 11.82
CA ASP A 161 13.53 24.71 13.27
C ASP A 161 13.99 26.13 13.63
N GLY A 162 13.04 27.05 13.73
CA GLY A 162 13.32 28.49 13.75
C GLY A 162 14.02 28.94 12.46
N LYS A 163 15.20 29.55 12.58
CA LYS A 163 16.03 29.97 11.43
C LYS A 163 16.94 28.85 10.89
N LYS A 164 17.02 27.69 11.55
CA LYS A 164 17.92 26.60 11.15
C LYS A 164 17.19 25.62 10.24
N ILE A 165 17.88 25.14 9.22
CA ILE A 165 17.36 24.09 8.33
C ILE A 165 17.78 22.75 8.90
N LYS A 166 16.78 21.92 9.22
CA LYS A 166 16.95 20.58 9.79
C LYS A 166 17.09 19.52 8.70
N ALA A 167 16.35 19.68 7.61
CA ALA A 167 16.40 18.80 6.45
C ALA A 167 15.94 19.56 5.20
N THR A 168 16.43 19.12 4.05
CA THR A 168 16.00 19.58 2.73
C THR A 168 15.62 18.36 1.91
N TYR A 169 14.49 18.43 1.22
CA TYR A 169 14.07 17.38 0.28
C TYR A 169 13.92 17.97 -1.12
N LYS A 170 14.50 17.33 -2.13
CA LYS A 170 14.22 17.64 -3.54
C LYS A 170 12.89 17.02 -3.93
N LEU A 171 11.92 17.86 -4.28
CA LEU A 171 10.60 17.41 -4.70
C LEU A 171 10.59 17.16 -6.20
N ASN A 172 10.13 15.98 -6.60
CA ASN A 172 9.97 15.62 -8.01
C ASN A 172 8.53 15.18 -8.25
N PHE A 173 7.88 15.73 -9.27
CA PHE A 173 6.45 15.57 -9.50
C PHE A 173 6.18 14.77 -10.77
N ALA A 174 5.35 13.72 -10.68
CA ALA A 174 4.98 12.91 -11.84
C ALA A 174 3.95 13.59 -12.75
N LYS A 175 3.16 14.53 -12.21
CA LYS A 175 2.19 15.35 -12.92
C LYS A 175 2.44 16.83 -12.61
N LYS A 176 1.91 17.72 -13.46
CA LYS A 176 2.00 19.18 -13.27
C LYS A 176 1.46 19.55 -11.88
N VAL A 177 2.16 20.44 -11.19
CA VAL A 177 1.76 20.96 -9.87
C VAL A 177 1.37 22.43 -9.94
N PRO A 178 0.53 22.92 -9.01
CA PRO A 178 0.08 24.30 -9.01
C PRO A 178 1.24 25.29 -8.86
N ASN A 179 1.02 26.48 -9.40
CA ASN A 179 1.91 27.62 -9.23
C ASN A 179 2.10 28.00 -7.78
N ILE A 180 3.34 28.23 -7.41
CA ILE A 180 3.71 28.53 -6.04
C ILE A 180 5.06 29.23 -5.97
N LEU A 181 5.12 30.30 -5.17
CA LEU A 181 6.31 31.09 -4.97
C LEU A 181 7.21 30.50 -3.88
N THR A 182 8.51 30.78 -4.00
CA THR A 182 9.49 30.53 -2.94
C THR A 182 9.03 31.20 -1.65
N GLY A 183 9.14 30.48 -0.52
CA GLY A 183 8.70 30.91 0.80
C GLY A 183 7.31 30.40 1.20
N SER A 184 6.54 29.81 0.27
CA SER A 184 5.21 29.26 0.57
C SER A 184 5.31 28.02 1.46
N LYS A 185 4.38 27.82 2.38
CA LYS A 185 4.31 26.58 3.19
C LYS A 185 3.46 25.55 2.49
N VAL A 186 3.97 24.33 2.42
CA VAL A 186 3.34 23.22 1.71
C VAL A 186 3.44 21.94 2.51
N ARG A 187 2.49 21.02 2.25
CA ARG A 187 2.56 19.63 2.66
C ARG A 187 2.77 18.74 1.44
N ALA A 188 3.75 17.86 1.54
CA ALA A 188 4.16 16.95 0.48
C ALA A 188 4.07 15.51 1.00
N LYS A 189 3.28 14.68 0.31
CA LYS A 189 3.08 13.26 0.58
C LYS A 189 3.44 12.45 -0.66
N GLY A 190 4.33 11.48 -0.49
CA GLY A 190 4.80 10.64 -1.58
C GLY A 190 5.79 9.60 -1.11
N TYR A 191 6.74 9.24 -1.97
CA TYR A 191 7.80 8.29 -1.66
C TYR A 191 9.14 9.00 -1.50
N GLN A 192 9.80 8.79 -0.37
CA GLN A 192 11.12 9.31 -0.07
C GLN A 192 12.19 8.25 -0.32
N LEU A 193 13.24 8.61 -1.07
CA LEU A 193 14.49 7.86 -1.21
C LEU A 193 15.65 8.84 -1.03
N ASP A 194 16.45 8.64 0.02
CA ASP A 194 17.42 9.62 0.50
C ASP A 194 16.78 11.01 0.72
N ASP A 195 17.25 12.03 0.02
CA ASP A 195 16.76 13.41 0.02
C ASP A 195 15.76 13.70 -1.12
N HIS A 196 15.45 12.72 -1.98
CA HIS A 196 14.42 12.86 -3.00
C HIS A 196 13.05 12.46 -2.44
N MET A 197 12.05 13.31 -2.64
CA MET A 197 10.64 12.96 -2.47
C MET A 197 9.94 13.00 -3.82
N VAL A 198 9.41 11.87 -4.24
CA VAL A 198 8.64 11.74 -5.47
C VAL A 198 7.16 11.73 -5.16
N ILE A 199 6.43 12.65 -5.79
CA ILE A 199 5.03 12.97 -5.51
C ILE A 199 4.25 12.80 -6.81
N GLN A 200 3.02 12.27 -6.72
CA GLN A 200 2.17 12.08 -7.89
C GLN A 200 1.87 13.44 -8.56
N GLY A 201 1.53 14.46 -7.78
CA GLY A 201 1.15 15.78 -8.30
C GLY A 201 -0.28 15.80 -8.87
N GLY A 202 -0.77 16.98 -9.24
CA GLY A 202 -2.18 17.21 -9.61
C GLY A 202 -3.14 17.31 -8.42
N GLU A 203 -4.42 17.55 -8.68
CA GLU A 203 -5.46 17.68 -7.66
C GLU A 203 -5.60 16.39 -6.84
N GLY A 204 -5.45 16.47 -5.51
CA GLY A 204 -5.46 15.30 -4.62
C GLY A 204 -4.21 14.40 -4.68
N GLY A 205 -3.20 14.73 -5.52
CA GLY A 205 -2.02 13.91 -5.79
C GLY A 205 -0.88 14.01 -4.78
N GLY A 206 -1.18 14.30 -3.51
CA GLY A 206 -0.19 14.34 -2.43
C GLY A 206 0.63 15.64 -2.33
N PHE A 207 0.16 16.74 -2.92
CA PHE A 207 0.76 18.07 -2.73
C PHE A 207 -0.32 19.08 -2.35
N GLU A 208 -0.13 19.78 -1.24
CA GLU A 208 -1.09 20.73 -0.68
C GLU A 208 -0.38 22.04 -0.34
N ILE A 209 -0.97 23.16 -0.76
CA ILE A 209 -0.52 24.50 -0.42
C ILE A 209 -1.22 24.91 0.89
N ILE A 210 -0.45 25.15 1.94
CA ILE A 210 -0.98 25.54 3.26
C ILE A 210 -1.03 27.06 3.38
N ASP A 211 0.04 27.73 2.96
CA ASP A 211 0.23 29.18 3.12
C ASP A 211 0.98 29.71 1.88
N PRO A 212 0.27 30.21 0.86
CA PRO A 212 0.90 30.74 -0.34
C PRO A 212 1.62 32.06 -0.07
N GLN A 213 2.74 32.28 -0.75
CA GLN A 213 3.38 33.60 -0.82
C GLN A 213 2.86 34.41 -2.00
N GLU A 214 2.84 35.73 -1.81
CA GLU A 214 2.50 36.71 -2.84
C GLU A 214 3.77 37.31 -3.47
N PRO A 215 3.70 37.80 -4.72
CA PRO A 215 4.80 38.54 -5.35
C PRO A 215 5.18 39.79 -4.55
N SER A 216 6.44 39.86 -4.10
CA SER A 216 6.98 41.05 -3.43
C SER A 216 7.65 41.99 -4.44
N ALA A 217 6.88 42.61 -5.33
CA ALA A 217 7.46 43.38 -6.45
C ALA A 217 7.40 44.91 -6.30
N ILE A 218 6.59 45.44 -5.40
CA ILE A 218 6.37 46.90 -5.25
C ILE A 218 7.29 47.48 -4.17
N GLY A 219 7.76 48.71 -4.38
CA GLY A 219 8.62 49.46 -3.47
C GLY A 219 10.11 49.25 -3.75
N ASP A 220 10.93 49.68 -2.79
CA ASP A 220 12.38 49.50 -2.82
C ASP A 220 12.75 48.03 -2.57
N GLN A 221 13.33 47.42 -3.60
CA GLN A 221 13.83 46.05 -3.60
C GLN A 221 15.28 46.08 -3.13
N LYS A 222 15.48 46.29 -1.82
CA LYS A 222 16.81 46.38 -1.23
C LYS A 222 17.62 45.10 -1.51
N THR A 223 18.77 45.25 -2.18
CA THR A 223 19.53 44.16 -2.80
C THR A 223 20.97 44.11 -2.28
N LEU A 224 21.41 42.95 -1.81
CA LEU A 224 22.81 42.71 -1.47
C LEU A 224 23.46 41.89 -2.58
N VAL A 225 24.52 42.42 -3.17
CA VAL A 225 25.32 41.71 -4.17
C VAL A 225 26.61 41.20 -3.54
N LEU A 226 26.70 39.88 -3.43
CA LEU A 226 27.79 39.13 -2.79
C LEU A 226 28.72 38.55 -3.85
N LEU A 227 29.88 39.18 -4.06
CA LEU A 227 30.94 38.62 -4.87
C LEU A 227 31.73 37.62 -4.02
N PHE A 228 31.92 36.39 -4.49
CA PHE A 228 32.72 35.41 -3.77
C PHE A 228 33.60 34.53 -4.67
N ASN A 229 34.69 34.04 -4.08
CA ASN A 229 35.68 33.16 -4.66
C ASN A 229 35.68 31.80 -3.95
N PHE A 230 36.21 30.79 -4.62
CA PHE A 230 36.26 29.41 -4.14
C PHE A 230 37.62 29.10 -3.51
N LYS A 231 37.73 27.94 -2.85
CA LYS A 231 38.99 27.53 -2.19
C LYS A 231 40.13 27.38 -3.21
N ASP A 232 39.78 26.88 -4.38
CA ASP A 232 40.63 26.53 -5.52
C ASP A 232 40.61 27.58 -6.63
N ASP A 233 39.68 28.54 -6.62
CA ASP A 233 39.58 29.62 -7.60
C ASP A 233 39.47 31.00 -6.97
N ASN A 234 40.48 31.84 -7.19
CA ASN A 234 40.54 33.23 -6.69
C ASN A 234 40.48 34.26 -7.82
N THR A 235 39.98 33.89 -9.00
CA THR A 235 39.84 34.83 -10.12
C THR A 235 38.71 35.82 -9.84
N GLU A 236 38.86 37.06 -10.29
CA GLU A 236 37.85 38.12 -10.13
C GLU A 236 37.41 38.59 -11.52
N PRO A 237 36.59 37.80 -12.23
CA PRO A 237 36.29 38.03 -13.65
C PRO A 237 35.41 39.26 -13.91
N VAL A 238 34.73 39.78 -12.89
CA VAL A 238 33.88 40.97 -12.96
C VAL A 238 34.19 41.86 -11.75
N SER A 239 34.45 43.15 -11.99
CA SER A 239 34.69 44.11 -10.92
C SER A 239 33.37 44.55 -10.24
N LYS A 240 33.47 45.05 -9.01
CA LYS A 240 32.31 45.64 -8.31
C LYS A 240 31.68 46.79 -9.09
N GLN A 241 32.50 47.61 -9.77
CA GLN A 241 31.99 48.73 -10.57
C GLN A 241 31.21 48.23 -11.78
N GLU A 242 31.66 47.15 -12.45
CA GLU A 242 30.89 46.56 -13.54
C GLU A 242 29.54 46.04 -13.04
N VAL A 243 29.50 45.36 -11.88
CA VAL A 243 28.25 44.89 -11.27
C VAL A 243 27.34 46.06 -10.86
N ASP A 244 27.92 47.14 -10.31
CA ASP A 244 27.20 48.37 -9.98
C ASP A 244 26.53 48.96 -11.23
N ASN A 245 27.27 49.06 -12.32
CA ASN A 245 26.76 49.51 -13.61
C ASN A 245 25.62 48.63 -14.13
N TYR A 246 25.69 47.31 -13.94
CA TYR A 246 24.63 46.41 -14.39
C TYR A 246 23.33 46.53 -13.58
N ILE A 247 23.41 46.82 -12.28
CA ILE A 247 22.24 46.76 -11.38
C ILE A 247 21.73 48.15 -10.99
N PHE A 248 22.60 49.10 -10.62
CA PHE A 248 22.20 50.36 -9.98
C PHE A 248 22.64 51.62 -10.74
N GLY A 249 23.87 51.66 -11.26
CA GLY A 249 24.58 52.91 -11.55
C GLY A 249 24.33 53.50 -12.94
N ASP A 250 24.14 52.66 -13.97
CA ASP A 250 24.04 53.14 -15.35
C ASP A 250 22.59 53.41 -15.77
N ALA A 251 22.42 54.26 -16.81
CA ALA A 251 21.12 54.54 -17.43
C ALA A 251 20.49 53.30 -18.11
N ASN A 252 21.30 52.27 -18.38
CA ASN A 252 20.89 50.98 -18.92
C ASN A 252 21.14 49.86 -17.89
N SER A 253 20.80 50.12 -16.63
CA SER A 253 20.89 49.17 -15.50
C SER A 253 19.54 48.54 -15.17
N ALA A 254 19.54 47.50 -14.33
CA ALA A 254 18.31 46.89 -13.83
C ALA A 254 17.43 47.89 -13.04
N GLU A 255 17.98 48.80 -12.23
CA GLU A 255 17.21 49.86 -11.57
C GLU A 255 16.45 50.70 -12.59
N ALA A 256 17.15 51.19 -13.61
CA ALA A 256 16.58 52.09 -14.59
C ALA A 256 15.46 51.39 -15.37
N TYR A 257 15.73 50.14 -15.76
CA TYR A 257 14.76 49.25 -16.40
C TYR A 257 13.51 49.07 -15.55
N PHE A 258 13.65 48.56 -14.33
CA PHE A 258 12.50 48.25 -13.47
C PHE A 258 11.70 49.49 -13.11
N LYS A 259 12.36 50.62 -12.90
CA LYS A 259 11.70 51.89 -12.61
C LYS A 259 10.87 52.41 -13.77
N GLU A 260 11.35 52.29 -15.00
CA GLU A 260 10.56 52.67 -16.18
C GLU A 260 9.40 51.69 -16.40
N THR A 261 9.70 50.38 -16.49
CA THR A 261 8.70 49.36 -16.85
C THR A 261 7.61 49.17 -15.78
N SER A 262 7.90 49.49 -14.53
CA SER A 262 6.93 49.42 -13.42
C SER A 262 6.14 50.71 -13.19
N TYR A 263 6.31 51.74 -14.03
CA TYR A 263 5.74 53.08 -13.80
C TYR A 263 6.19 53.69 -12.46
N GLY A 264 7.44 53.42 -12.06
CA GLY A 264 8.03 53.85 -10.79
C GLY A 264 7.57 53.07 -9.56
N LYS A 265 6.81 51.99 -9.71
CA LYS A 265 6.34 51.15 -8.60
C LYS A 265 7.44 50.26 -8.02
N THR A 266 8.47 49.95 -8.78
CA THR A 266 9.60 49.10 -8.38
C THR A 266 10.91 49.85 -8.56
N SER A 267 11.76 49.80 -7.54
CA SER A 267 13.11 50.37 -7.58
C SER A 267 14.09 49.43 -6.91
N PHE A 268 15.36 49.51 -7.27
CA PHE A 268 16.42 48.70 -6.69
C PHE A 268 17.48 49.59 -6.07
N SER A 269 17.88 49.27 -4.84
CA SER A 269 18.97 49.93 -4.11
C SER A 269 19.75 48.89 -3.32
N GLY A 270 20.98 49.20 -2.90
CA GLY A 270 21.67 48.37 -1.92
C GLY A 270 23.19 48.38 -2.03
N ASP A 271 23.82 47.26 -1.68
CA ASP A 271 25.26 47.17 -1.39
C ASP A 271 25.93 46.10 -2.27
N ILE A 272 27.18 46.38 -2.68
CA ILE A 272 28.03 45.43 -3.44
C ILE A 272 29.31 45.14 -2.65
N VAL A 273 29.48 43.89 -2.23
CA VAL A 273 30.53 43.47 -1.29
C VAL A 273 31.29 42.25 -1.78
N GLY A 274 32.42 41.93 -1.13
CA GLY A 274 33.34 40.86 -1.56
C GLY A 274 34.60 41.40 -2.29
N TYR A 275 35.35 40.58 -3.03
CA TYR A 275 35.24 39.13 -3.11
C TYR A 275 35.52 38.46 -1.77
N PHE A 276 34.58 37.65 -1.28
CA PHE A 276 34.76 36.84 -0.09
C PHE A 276 35.14 35.40 -0.44
N LYS A 277 35.91 34.71 0.39
CA LYS A 277 36.33 33.33 0.09
C LYS A 277 35.45 32.30 0.80
N ILE A 278 34.92 31.32 0.07
CA ILE A 278 34.15 30.19 0.62
C ILE A 278 34.93 28.86 0.55
N PRO A 279 34.70 27.89 1.45
CA PRO A 279 35.46 26.65 1.53
C PRO A 279 34.99 25.56 0.54
N TYR A 280 34.43 25.95 -0.60
CA TYR A 280 33.91 25.06 -1.65
C TYR A 280 34.76 25.14 -2.92
N SER A 281 34.54 24.19 -3.84
CA SER A 281 35.15 24.15 -5.18
C SER A 281 34.08 24.44 -6.24
N ASN A 282 34.48 25.04 -7.35
CA ASN A 282 33.63 25.33 -8.52
C ASN A 282 33.87 24.41 -9.72
N ILE A 283 34.42 23.21 -9.49
CA ILE A 283 34.61 22.20 -10.55
C ILE A 283 33.26 21.72 -11.10
N ASP A 284 32.25 21.55 -10.23
CA ASP A 284 30.90 21.13 -10.60
C ASP A 284 29.85 22.07 -9.99
N CYS A 285 28.92 22.58 -10.81
CA CYS A 285 27.93 23.60 -10.42
C CYS A 285 26.63 22.98 -9.86
N ASN A 286 26.80 22.00 -8.97
CA ASN A 286 25.71 21.22 -8.36
C ASN A 286 25.49 21.56 -6.87
N GLN A 287 26.39 22.30 -6.22
CA GLN A 287 26.38 22.61 -4.77
C GLN A 287 25.95 24.06 -4.46
N ASN A 288 25.10 24.61 -5.31
CA ASN A 288 24.79 26.03 -5.40
C ASN A 288 24.17 26.57 -4.09
N TYR A 289 23.47 25.70 -3.38
CA TYR A 289 22.78 26.01 -2.15
C TYR A 289 23.75 26.14 -0.98
N GLU A 290 24.65 25.17 -0.84
CA GLU A 290 25.74 25.17 0.14
C GLU A 290 26.65 26.38 -0.05
N TRP A 291 26.89 26.78 -1.30
CA TRP A 291 27.63 28.00 -1.62
C TRP A 291 26.91 29.22 -1.08
N SER A 292 25.60 29.34 -1.31
CA SER A 292 24.80 30.47 -0.82
C SER A 292 24.79 30.55 0.71
N ILE A 293 24.68 29.42 1.41
CA ILE A 293 24.76 29.38 2.89
C ILE A 293 26.13 29.87 3.37
N SER A 294 27.21 29.40 2.72
CA SER A 294 28.56 29.81 3.09
C SER A 294 28.81 31.29 2.78
N ALA A 295 28.33 31.78 1.64
CA ALA A 295 28.44 33.18 1.25
C ALA A 295 27.67 34.08 2.23
N ASP A 296 26.44 33.70 2.60
CA ASP A 296 25.63 34.41 3.60
C ASP A 296 26.36 34.48 4.97
N SER A 297 26.97 33.37 5.39
CA SER A 297 27.74 33.30 6.65
C SER A 297 28.96 34.22 6.64
N VAL A 298 29.70 34.26 5.52
CA VAL A 298 30.88 35.13 5.39
C VAL A 298 30.45 36.60 5.28
N ALA A 299 29.36 36.91 4.58
CA ALA A 299 28.79 38.26 4.53
C ALA A 299 28.39 38.75 5.93
N PHE A 300 27.70 37.90 6.71
CA PHE A 300 27.32 38.21 8.09
C PHE A 300 28.53 38.49 8.98
N ALA A 301 29.60 37.68 8.87
CA ALA A 301 30.85 37.90 9.59
C ALA A 301 31.55 39.23 9.23
N ASN A 302 31.24 39.80 8.06
CA ASN A 302 31.74 41.09 7.59
C ASN A 302 30.73 42.24 7.80
N GLY A 303 29.67 42.04 8.58
CA GLY A 303 28.72 43.08 8.96
C GLY A 303 27.49 43.23 8.04
N TYR A 304 27.28 42.32 7.10
CA TYR A 304 26.15 42.34 6.18
C TYR A 304 25.16 41.20 6.51
N ASP A 305 24.07 41.52 7.19
CA ASP A 305 22.99 40.56 7.49
C ASP A 305 22.07 40.41 6.28
N THR A 306 22.11 39.26 5.61
CA THR A 306 21.28 38.96 4.43
C THR A 306 19.78 39.00 4.72
N ALA A 307 19.36 38.84 5.98
CA ALA A 307 17.95 38.99 6.36
C ALA A 307 17.46 40.45 6.32
N SER A 308 18.36 41.43 6.19
CA SER A 308 18.03 42.86 6.09
C SER A 308 17.81 43.35 4.65
N TYR A 309 17.87 42.43 3.68
CA TYR A 309 17.69 42.71 2.25
C TYR A 309 16.52 41.89 1.72
N SER A 310 15.81 42.45 0.74
CA SER A 310 14.72 41.75 0.05
C SER A 310 15.27 40.78 -1.01
N ARG A 311 16.48 41.04 -1.51
CA ARG A 311 17.11 40.31 -2.63
C ARG A 311 18.58 40.06 -2.35
N ILE A 312 19.06 38.86 -2.66
CA ILE A 312 20.49 38.52 -2.59
C ILE A 312 20.96 38.04 -3.96
N VAL A 313 21.99 38.68 -4.50
CA VAL A 313 22.61 38.31 -5.78
C VAL A 313 24.02 37.80 -5.49
N TYR A 314 24.33 36.58 -5.91
CA TYR A 314 25.65 35.97 -5.77
C TYR A 314 26.39 36.02 -7.10
N VAL A 315 27.62 36.53 -7.11
CA VAL A 315 28.46 36.63 -8.31
C VAL A 315 29.78 35.91 -8.05
N PHE A 316 30.16 34.96 -8.91
CA PHE A 316 31.32 34.09 -8.64
C PHE A 316 31.98 33.59 -9.94
N PRO A 317 33.30 33.27 -9.92
CA PRO A 317 33.99 32.72 -11.08
C PRO A 317 33.63 31.25 -11.33
N THR A 318 33.73 30.80 -12.59
CA THR A 318 33.51 29.39 -12.94
C THR A 318 34.74 28.76 -13.62
N ARG A 319 35.10 27.53 -13.20
CA ARG A 319 36.17 26.72 -13.83
C ARG A 319 35.67 25.49 -14.54
N GLY A 320 34.56 24.94 -14.08
CA GLY A 320 33.86 23.81 -14.71
C GLY A 320 32.87 24.26 -15.77
N ASN A 321 32.33 23.30 -16.51
CA ASN A 321 31.20 23.55 -17.40
C ASN A 321 29.91 23.63 -16.58
N CYS A 322 29.63 24.79 -15.96
CA CYS A 322 28.28 25.08 -15.50
C CYS A 322 27.34 25.00 -16.71
N TRP A 323 26.33 24.13 -16.65
CA TRP A 323 25.38 24.03 -17.76
C TRP A 323 24.45 25.25 -17.81
N ALA A 324 24.13 25.86 -16.67
CA ALA A 324 23.37 27.10 -16.58
C ALA A 324 24.32 28.31 -16.47
N SER A 325 23.96 29.42 -17.11
CA SER A 325 24.68 30.70 -17.06
C SER A 325 24.23 31.55 -15.87
N ALA A 326 22.97 31.45 -15.48
CA ALA A 326 22.46 32.01 -14.23
C ALA A 326 21.30 31.15 -13.70
N TRP A 327 20.86 31.43 -12.49
CA TRP A 327 19.65 30.83 -11.92
C TRP A 327 19.14 31.70 -10.77
N ALA A 328 17.83 31.65 -10.53
CA ALA A 328 17.17 32.44 -9.51
C ALA A 328 16.08 31.66 -8.77
N THR A 329 15.75 32.10 -7.56
CA THR A 329 14.47 31.71 -6.95
C THR A 329 13.33 32.44 -7.63
N ILE A 330 12.21 31.75 -7.84
CA ILE A 330 10.97 32.40 -8.26
C ILE A 330 10.26 32.96 -7.03
N GLY A 331 10.22 34.28 -6.91
CA GLY A 331 9.71 34.99 -5.72
C GLY A 331 10.57 34.83 -4.46
N GLY A 332 9.95 35.07 -3.31
CA GLY A 332 10.55 34.97 -1.98
C GLY A 332 11.10 36.30 -1.44
N THR A 333 11.23 36.38 -0.12
CA THR A 333 11.82 37.55 0.57
C THR A 333 12.55 37.08 1.83
N PRO A 334 13.90 37.01 1.83
CA PRO A 334 14.77 37.33 0.70
C PRO A 334 14.66 36.30 -0.44
N SER A 335 14.65 36.78 -1.68
CA SER A 335 14.92 35.94 -2.86
C SER A 335 16.42 35.85 -3.14
N LYS A 336 16.82 34.93 -4.01
CA LYS A 336 18.21 34.67 -4.36
C LYS A 336 18.41 34.57 -5.87
N ALA A 337 19.51 35.10 -6.38
CA ALA A 337 19.96 34.94 -7.76
C ALA A 337 21.46 34.61 -7.80
N TRP A 338 21.88 33.75 -8.72
CA TRP A 338 23.26 33.29 -8.85
C TRP A 338 23.74 33.57 -10.27
N MET A 339 24.83 34.33 -10.35
CA MET A 339 25.43 34.81 -11.58
C MET A 339 26.78 34.16 -11.77
N THR A 340 26.94 33.42 -12.87
CA THR A 340 28.25 32.96 -13.31
C THR A 340 29.03 34.11 -13.96
N ASP A 341 30.31 33.90 -14.19
CA ASP A 341 31.17 34.84 -14.93
C ASP A 341 30.85 34.95 -16.43
N ALA A 342 29.94 34.12 -16.95
CA ALA A 342 29.34 34.29 -18.28
C ALA A 342 28.23 35.37 -18.30
N SER A 343 27.63 35.68 -17.16
CA SER A 343 26.49 36.61 -17.03
C SER A 343 26.96 38.05 -16.91
N ARG A 344 27.38 38.65 -18.04
CA ARG A 344 28.03 39.97 -18.10
C ARG A 344 27.22 41.05 -18.81
N THR A 345 25.89 40.95 -18.81
CA THR A 345 25.01 41.98 -19.40
C THR A 345 23.98 42.44 -18.38
N PRO A 346 23.58 43.73 -18.36
CA PRO A 346 22.52 44.20 -17.48
C PRO A 346 21.19 43.47 -17.70
N GLY A 347 20.92 43.00 -18.92
CA GLY A 347 19.71 42.25 -19.24
C GLY A 347 19.60 40.89 -18.56
N ILE A 348 20.71 40.17 -18.38
CA ILE A 348 20.70 38.92 -17.58
C ILE A 348 20.43 39.24 -16.11
N TYR A 349 21.00 40.32 -15.56
CA TYR A 349 20.67 40.73 -14.18
C TYR A 349 19.20 41.11 -14.05
N ALA A 350 18.64 41.86 -15.00
CA ALA A 350 17.23 42.20 -15.01
C ALA A 350 16.33 40.95 -15.12
N HIS A 351 16.73 39.97 -15.92
CA HIS A 351 16.04 38.69 -16.08
C HIS A 351 15.94 37.90 -14.76
N GLU A 352 17.08 37.64 -14.11
CA GLU A 352 17.10 36.92 -12.82
C GLU A 352 16.41 37.69 -11.69
N LEU A 353 16.52 39.01 -11.71
CA LEU A 353 15.77 39.86 -10.78
C LEU A 353 14.26 39.82 -11.07
N GLY A 354 13.85 39.65 -12.33
CA GLY A 354 12.47 39.38 -12.73
C GLY A 354 11.93 38.10 -12.10
N HIS A 355 12.68 37.00 -12.20
CA HIS A 355 12.38 35.76 -11.48
C HIS A 355 12.20 35.98 -9.98
N ASN A 356 13.11 36.74 -9.37
CA ASN A 356 13.00 37.11 -7.97
C ASN A 356 11.72 37.90 -7.65
N LEU A 357 11.20 38.74 -8.55
CA LEU A 357 9.90 39.41 -8.39
C LEU A 357 8.72 38.45 -8.49
N GLY A 358 8.88 37.30 -9.14
CA GLY A 358 7.92 36.20 -9.18
C GLY A 358 7.55 35.72 -10.58
N VAL A 359 8.10 36.32 -11.65
CA VAL A 359 7.68 36.02 -13.02
C VAL A 359 8.46 34.86 -13.66
N SER A 360 7.83 34.24 -14.65
CA SER A 360 8.38 33.15 -15.48
C SER A 360 9.07 33.67 -16.73
N HIS A 361 9.50 32.75 -17.61
CA HIS A 361 9.96 33.13 -18.95
C HIS A 361 8.85 33.59 -19.88
N ALA A 362 9.27 34.38 -20.86
CA ALA A 362 8.49 34.79 -22.00
C ALA A 362 8.88 33.96 -23.24
N ASN A 363 7.94 33.11 -23.67
CA ASN A 363 8.09 32.21 -24.79
C ASN A 363 7.31 32.69 -26.00
N SER A 364 7.53 32.02 -27.13
CA SER A 364 6.66 32.16 -28.30
C SER A 364 5.84 30.90 -28.53
N TYR A 365 4.65 31.06 -29.12
CA TYR A 365 3.74 29.96 -29.45
C TYR A 365 3.77 29.74 -30.97
N GLU A 366 4.57 28.78 -31.41
CA GLU A 366 4.74 28.45 -32.83
C GLU A 366 3.70 27.40 -33.23
N CYS A 367 2.96 27.66 -34.30
CA CYS A 367 1.86 26.83 -34.80
C CYS A 367 1.95 26.54 -36.31
N ARG A 368 3.15 26.65 -36.88
CA ARG A 368 3.49 26.50 -38.30
C ARG A 368 2.83 27.53 -39.19
N ASP A 369 1.78 27.15 -39.91
CA ASP A 369 1.04 27.99 -40.85
C ASP A 369 -0.26 28.55 -40.25
N LYS A 370 -0.43 28.42 -38.93
CA LYS A 370 -1.62 28.85 -38.18
C LYS A 370 -1.20 29.75 -37.01
N GLN A 371 -2.08 30.68 -36.65
CA GLN A 371 -1.87 31.56 -35.48
C GLN A 371 -2.06 30.79 -34.18
N VAL A 372 -3.01 29.87 -34.16
CA VAL A 372 -3.31 29.00 -33.01
C VAL A 372 -3.60 27.59 -33.50
N GLY A 373 -3.35 26.64 -32.62
CA GLY A 373 -3.44 25.22 -32.93
C GLY A 373 -4.82 24.73 -33.32
N ASP A 374 -4.83 23.68 -34.15
CA ASP A 374 -6.04 22.92 -34.37
C ASP A 374 -6.27 22.00 -33.18
N PHE A 375 -7.02 22.53 -32.24
CA PHE A 375 -7.45 21.81 -31.07
C PHE A 375 -8.21 20.53 -31.47
N ALA A 376 -8.91 20.43 -32.61
CA ALA A 376 -9.66 19.22 -32.97
C ALA A 376 -8.78 18.01 -33.39
N SER A 377 -7.48 18.17 -33.64
CA SER A 377 -6.58 17.10 -34.11
C SER A 377 -5.49 16.73 -33.08
N TYR A 378 -5.08 15.46 -33.05
CA TYR A 378 -3.96 14.99 -32.20
C TYR A 378 -2.59 15.51 -32.67
N ASP A 379 -2.53 15.99 -33.92
CA ASP A 379 -1.36 16.63 -34.52
C ASP A 379 -1.47 18.14 -34.34
N ASN A 380 -1.44 18.57 -33.07
CA ASN A 380 -1.24 19.98 -32.82
C ASN A 380 0.25 20.24 -32.98
N SER A 381 0.68 20.58 -34.19
CA SER A 381 2.04 21.00 -34.51
C SER A 381 2.49 22.26 -33.77
N CYS A 382 1.71 22.71 -32.78
CA CYS A 382 2.01 23.85 -31.96
C CYS A 382 2.88 23.49 -30.77
N PHE A 383 3.86 24.34 -30.48
CA PHE A 383 4.74 24.19 -29.33
C PHE A 383 5.17 25.56 -28.80
N SER A 384 5.41 25.59 -27.50
CA SER A 384 6.03 26.73 -26.84
C SER A 384 7.53 26.68 -27.08
N ASN A 385 8.09 27.76 -27.60
CA ASN A 385 9.52 27.93 -27.79
C ASN A 385 10.12 28.72 -26.63
N GLU A 386 11.02 28.05 -25.91
CA GLU A 386 11.76 28.60 -24.79
C GLU A 386 12.56 29.86 -25.18
N TYR A 387 12.37 30.95 -24.43
CA TYR A 387 12.87 32.29 -24.76
C TYR A 387 12.43 32.81 -26.15
N GLY A 388 11.31 32.32 -26.67
CA GLY A 388 10.87 32.64 -28.02
C GLY A 388 10.36 34.07 -28.21
N GLU A 389 9.95 34.76 -27.14
CA GLU A 389 9.44 36.14 -27.23
C GLU A 389 10.61 37.13 -27.42
N PRO A 390 10.70 37.84 -28.56
CA PRO A 390 11.81 38.77 -28.83
C PRO A 390 11.63 40.12 -28.14
N SER A 391 10.45 40.40 -27.58
CA SER A 391 10.07 41.72 -27.06
C SER A 391 10.03 41.82 -25.52
N ASP A 392 10.44 40.78 -24.79
CA ASP A 392 10.41 40.76 -23.33
C ASP A 392 11.79 40.34 -22.79
N VAL A 393 12.27 40.98 -21.71
CA VAL A 393 13.53 40.62 -21.04
C VAL A 393 13.48 39.22 -20.44
N MET A 394 12.29 38.70 -20.10
CA MET A 394 12.08 37.31 -19.70
C MET A 394 12.13 36.33 -20.89
N GLY A 395 12.28 36.84 -22.12
CA GLY A 395 12.45 36.08 -23.35
C GLY A 395 13.85 36.24 -23.94
N PHE A 396 13.97 36.29 -25.27
CA PHE A 396 15.28 36.34 -25.93
C PHE A 396 16.06 37.64 -25.67
N SER A 397 15.35 38.72 -25.30
CA SER A 397 15.92 40.07 -25.33
C SER A 397 16.97 40.34 -24.23
N ALA A 398 17.02 39.54 -23.16
CA ALA A 398 18.03 39.66 -22.10
C ALA A 398 19.49 39.71 -22.61
N TRP A 399 19.78 39.11 -23.77
CA TRP A 399 21.09 39.15 -24.41
C TRP A 399 21.39 40.40 -25.23
N THR A 400 20.34 41.05 -25.74
CA THR A 400 20.47 42.07 -26.79
C THR A 400 20.00 43.43 -26.27
N ASN A 401 18.75 43.53 -25.82
CA ASN A 401 18.09 44.76 -25.38
C ASN A 401 17.15 44.44 -24.20
N MET A 402 17.12 45.26 -23.16
CA MET A 402 16.22 45.03 -22.02
C MET A 402 14.80 45.52 -22.32
N TYR A 403 14.06 44.83 -23.18
CA TYR A 403 12.69 45.23 -23.50
C TYR A 403 11.74 45.02 -22.31
N GLY A 404 10.75 45.91 -22.19
CA GLY A 404 9.79 45.89 -21.08
C GLY A 404 8.99 44.58 -21.00
N PHE A 405 8.61 44.18 -19.78
CA PHE A 405 7.68 43.07 -19.54
C PHE A 405 6.41 43.20 -20.38
N ASN A 406 5.94 42.06 -20.89
CA ASN A 406 4.64 41.91 -21.52
C ASN A 406 3.48 42.11 -20.51
N ALA A 407 2.26 42.26 -21.01
CA ALA A 407 1.11 42.56 -20.16
C ALA A 407 0.83 41.50 -19.08
N PRO A 408 0.86 40.18 -19.35
CA PRO A 408 0.68 39.17 -18.31
C PRO A 408 1.69 39.28 -17.17
N HIS A 409 2.99 39.44 -17.46
CA HIS A 409 4.00 39.61 -16.42
C HIS A 409 3.76 40.87 -15.58
N ARG A 410 3.33 41.99 -16.18
CA ARG A 410 2.99 43.20 -15.42
C ARG A 410 1.75 43.05 -14.53
N ASP A 411 0.79 42.19 -14.91
CA ASP A 411 -0.35 41.82 -14.06
C ASP A 411 0.09 40.90 -12.90
N GLU A 412 0.94 39.90 -13.16
CA GLU A 412 1.51 39.00 -12.13
C GLU A 412 2.11 39.81 -10.98
N VAL A 413 3.00 40.75 -11.30
CA VAL A 413 3.73 41.55 -10.29
C VAL A 413 2.99 42.81 -9.84
N LYS A 414 1.72 42.96 -10.23
CA LYS A 414 0.82 44.06 -9.80
C LYS A 414 1.32 45.46 -10.19
N TRP A 415 2.00 45.58 -11.32
CA TRP A 415 2.38 46.86 -11.90
C TRP A 415 1.24 47.55 -12.63
N LEU A 416 0.27 46.79 -13.14
CA LEU A 416 -0.99 47.34 -13.65
C LEU A 416 -1.97 47.52 -12.49
N ASP A 417 -2.54 48.71 -12.35
CA ASP A 417 -3.63 48.94 -11.40
C ASP A 417 -4.89 48.18 -11.84
N PRO A 418 -5.79 47.76 -10.93
CA PRO A 418 -6.98 46.98 -11.28
C PRO A 418 -7.87 47.61 -12.37
N GLY A 419 -7.87 48.94 -12.50
CA GLY A 419 -8.62 49.65 -13.54
C GLY A 419 -7.93 49.71 -14.91
N GLN A 420 -6.69 49.24 -15.03
CA GLN A 420 -5.91 49.25 -16.28
C GLN A 420 -5.98 47.92 -17.03
N ILE A 421 -6.59 46.88 -16.44
CA ILE A 421 -6.82 45.58 -17.07
C ILE A 421 -8.33 45.40 -17.21
N LEU A 422 -8.80 45.16 -18.43
CA LEU A 422 -10.22 44.91 -18.69
C LEU A 422 -10.46 43.42 -19.00
N ASN A 423 -11.23 42.76 -18.15
CA ASN A 423 -11.76 41.42 -18.43
C ASN A 423 -12.89 41.52 -19.47
N VAL A 424 -12.68 40.94 -20.65
CA VAL A 424 -13.64 40.99 -21.76
C VAL A 424 -14.56 39.77 -21.71
N SER A 425 -15.87 40.01 -21.65
CA SER A 425 -16.89 38.95 -21.52
C SER A 425 -18.06 39.07 -22.50
N SER A 426 -18.04 40.10 -23.34
CA SER A 426 -19.07 40.45 -24.33
C SER A 426 -18.45 40.90 -25.64
N ASP A 427 -19.20 40.76 -26.72
CA ASP A 427 -18.81 41.27 -28.03
C ASP A 427 -18.70 42.80 -28.02
N GLY A 428 -17.83 43.36 -28.86
CA GLY A 428 -17.78 44.78 -29.13
C GLY A 428 -16.40 45.32 -29.45
N GLU A 429 -16.34 46.63 -29.67
CA GLU A 429 -15.12 47.37 -29.90
C GLU A 429 -14.49 47.84 -28.58
N TYR A 430 -13.19 47.59 -28.41
CA TYR A 430 -12.40 47.91 -27.23
C TYR A 430 -11.16 48.70 -27.63
N LYS A 431 -10.75 49.65 -26.78
CA LYS A 431 -9.52 50.42 -26.98
C LYS A 431 -8.48 50.05 -25.94
N VAL A 432 -7.24 49.88 -26.38
CA VAL A 432 -6.08 49.55 -25.55
C VAL A 432 -5.01 50.61 -25.75
N ASN A 433 -4.68 51.32 -24.68
CA ASN A 433 -3.62 52.32 -24.68
C ASN A 433 -2.24 51.66 -24.60
N PRO A 434 -1.16 52.34 -25.05
CA PRO A 434 0.18 51.77 -24.96
C PRO A 434 0.53 51.32 -23.54
N LEU A 435 0.98 50.08 -23.43
CA LEU A 435 1.43 49.44 -22.21
C LEU A 435 2.53 50.29 -21.58
N ASN A 436 3.54 50.69 -22.35
CA ASN A 436 4.67 51.49 -21.90
C ASN A 436 4.41 53.02 -21.79
N ALA A 437 3.17 53.50 -21.94
CA ALA A 437 2.84 54.90 -21.62
C ALA A 437 2.67 55.12 -20.10
N THR A 438 3.01 56.30 -19.57
CA THR A 438 2.96 56.59 -18.12
C THR A 438 1.59 57.07 -17.60
N THR A 439 0.57 57.13 -18.45
CA THR A 439 -0.78 57.58 -18.07
C THR A 439 -1.52 56.52 -17.24
N SER A 440 -2.03 56.90 -16.07
CA SER A 440 -2.52 55.96 -15.04
C SER A 440 -3.98 55.53 -15.15
N ALA A 441 -4.85 56.28 -15.86
CA ALA A 441 -6.31 56.03 -15.87
C ALA A 441 -6.83 55.19 -17.05
N ASN A 442 -5.94 54.70 -17.91
CA ASN A 442 -6.29 54.12 -19.21
C ASN A 442 -6.19 52.58 -19.20
N ILE A 443 -7.00 51.91 -20.04
CA ILE A 443 -6.92 50.45 -20.24
C ILE A 443 -5.61 50.13 -20.99
N LYS A 444 -4.76 49.30 -20.39
CA LYS A 444 -3.44 48.91 -20.91
C LYS A 444 -3.38 47.47 -21.40
N ALA A 445 -4.30 46.63 -20.92
CA ALA A 445 -4.43 45.26 -21.36
C ALA A 445 -5.90 44.84 -21.40
N LEU A 446 -6.26 44.06 -22.41
CA LEU A 446 -7.50 43.28 -22.41
C LEU A 446 -7.18 41.85 -22.06
N LYS A 447 -8.11 41.21 -21.37
CA LYS A 447 -7.97 39.85 -20.89
C LYS A 447 -9.20 39.06 -21.23
N ILE A 448 -9.04 38.05 -22.07
CA ILE A 448 -10.12 37.24 -22.63
C ILE A 448 -9.94 35.81 -22.12
N ALA A 449 -10.88 35.33 -21.31
CA ALA A 449 -10.82 33.98 -20.77
C ALA A 449 -11.00 32.94 -21.89
N ILE A 450 -10.10 31.96 -21.97
CA ILE A 450 -10.32 30.77 -22.78
C ILE A 450 -11.28 29.87 -21.99
N PRO A 451 -12.48 29.58 -22.52
CA PRO A 451 -13.49 28.92 -21.69
C PRO A 451 -13.10 27.49 -21.27
N ASN A 452 -13.52 27.10 -20.06
CA ASN A 452 -13.16 25.81 -19.43
C ASN A 452 -11.65 25.58 -19.31
N SER A 453 -10.87 26.66 -19.30
CA SER A 453 -9.42 26.65 -19.11
C SER A 453 -9.02 27.70 -18.08
N SER A 454 -7.84 27.53 -17.52
CA SER A 454 -7.10 28.55 -16.76
C SER A 454 -6.35 29.53 -17.68
N LEU A 455 -6.35 29.29 -19.00
CA LEU A 455 -5.69 30.14 -19.99
C LEU A 455 -6.50 31.38 -20.35
N TYR A 456 -5.78 32.45 -20.66
CA TYR A 456 -6.31 33.72 -21.15
C TYR A 456 -5.53 34.17 -22.38
N TYR A 457 -6.22 34.86 -23.29
CA TYR A 457 -5.57 35.75 -24.24
C TYR A 457 -5.43 37.14 -23.60
N TYR A 458 -4.20 37.61 -23.51
CA TYR A 458 -3.85 38.97 -23.16
C TYR A 458 -3.58 39.76 -24.43
N LEU A 459 -4.26 40.89 -24.58
CA LEU A 459 -4.00 41.86 -25.64
C LEU A 459 -3.33 43.08 -25.07
N SER A 460 -2.25 43.52 -25.72
CA SER A 460 -1.53 44.74 -25.34
C SER A 460 -1.03 45.49 -26.56
N TYR A 461 -0.80 46.79 -26.39
CA TYR A 461 -0.24 47.67 -27.42
C TYR A 461 1.06 48.27 -26.91
N ARG A 462 2.09 48.39 -27.74
CA ARG A 462 3.38 49.01 -27.35
C ARG A 462 3.80 50.04 -28.37
N LYS A 463 4.51 51.08 -27.91
CA LYS A 463 5.16 52.07 -28.78
C LYS A 463 6.69 51.97 -28.64
N PRO A 464 7.48 52.46 -29.60
CA PRO A 464 8.94 52.48 -29.48
C PRO A 464 9.39 53.62 -28.55
N LEU A 465 9.20 53.46 -27.24
CA LEU A 465 9.51 54.46 -26.21
C LEU A 465 10.42 53.86 -25.13
N GLY A 466 11.38 54.64 -24.64
CA GLY A 466 12.27 54.23 -23.55
C GLY A 466 13.05 52.96 -23.86
N PHE A 467 12.99 51.96 -22.98
CA PHE A 467 13.62 50.65 -23.19
C PHE A 467 13.07 49.91 -24.43
N ASP A 468 11.89 50.28 -24.90
CA ASP A 468 11.26 49.72 -26.10
C ASP A 468 11.60 50.48 -27.39
N SER A 469 12.44 51.53 -27.32
CA SER A 469 12.73 52.43 -28.45
C SER A 469 13.28 51.77 -29.71
N SER A 470 13.89 50.59 -29.59
CA SER A 470 14.40 49.79 -30.70
C SER A 470 13.54 48.59 -31.07
N LEU A 471 12.33 48.44 -30.50
CA LEU A 471 11.42 47.37 -30.90
C LEU A 471 11.00 47.50 -32.37
N ASP A 472 10.80 46.36 -33.02
CA ASP A 472 10.37 46.32 -34.42
C ASP A 472 8.96 46.91 -34.59
N SER A 473 8.74 47.59 -35.71
CA SER A 473 7.42 48.07 -36.15
C SER A 473 6.35 46.99 -36.14
N GLY A 474 6.71 45.74 -36.47
CA GLY A 474 5.83 44.57 -36.41
C GLY A 474 5.36 44.18 -35.00
N ILE A 475 5.96 44.77 -33.96
CA ILE A 475 5.49 44.70 -32.57
C ILE A 475 4.80 45.99 -32.13
N THR A 476 5.22 47.16 -32.62
CA THR A 476 4.78 48.46 -32.09
C THR A 476 3.66 49.14 -32.87
N GLU A 477 3.29 48.63 -34.04
CA GLU A 477 2.25 49.19 -34.92
C GLU A 477 0.96 48.36 -34.88
N GLY A 478 0.69 47.71 -33.75
CA GLY A 478 -0.38 46.72 -33.67
C GLY A 478 -0.62 46.13 -32.29
N ALA A 479 -1.73 45.41 -32.13
CA ALA A 479 -2.06 44.67 -30.92
C ALA A 479 -1.29 43.34 -30.87
N ALA A 480 -0.45 43.18 -29.85
CA ALA A 480 0.20 41.91 -29.52
C ALA A 480 -0.77 41.01 -28.74
N ILE A 481 -0.71 39.70 -28.99
CA ILE A 481 -1.52 38.70 -28.30
C ILE A 481 -0.61 37.69 -27.60
N GLN A 482 -0.69 37.62 -26.28
CA GLN A 482 -0.03 36.58 -25.49
C GLN A 482 -1.06 35.61 -24.93
N THR A 483 -0.74 34.32 -24.90
CA THR A 483 -1.44 33.38 -24.02
C THR A 483 -0.73 33.33 -22.67
N PHE A 484 -1.52 33.32 -21.61
CA PHE A 484 -0.99 33.13 -20.27
C PHE A 484 -2.00 32.35 -19.42
N GLU A 485 -1.50 31.41 -18.63
CA GLU A 485 -2.34 30.63 -17.74
C GLU A 485 -2.37 31.31 -16.39
N GLU A 486 -3.54 31.80 -16.00
CA GLU A 486 -3.70 32.30 -14.65
C GLU A 486 -4.04 31.18 -13.71
N ALA A 487 -3.12 30.96 -12.79
CA ALA A 487 -3.40 30.37 -11.51
C ALA A 487 -3.46 31.50 -10.47
N PRO A 488 -4.09 31.28 -9.29
CA PRO A 488 -4.12 32.28 -8.23
C PRO A 488 -2.75 32.75 -7.73
N TYR A 489 -1.64 32.11 -8.13
CA TYR A 489 -0.25 32.46 -7.78
C TYR A 489 0.68 32.13 -8.97
N VAL A 490 1.94 32.58 -8.93
CA VAL A 490 2.87 32.67 -10.08
C VAL A 490 4.08 31.72 -9.96
N ASN A 491 4.48 30.98 -11.02
CA ASN A 491 5.81 30.33 -11.15
C ASN A 491 6.19 29.86 -12.57
N SER A 492 7.49 29.52 -12.73
CA SER A 492 8.24 29.20 -13.95
C SER A 492 7.72 28.08 -14.86
N SER A 493 6.71 27.31 -14.47
CA SER A 493 6.10 26.28 -15.35
C SER A 493 4.98 26.84 -16.23
N TYR A 494 4.67 28.13 -16.05
CA TYR A 494 3.59 28.83 -16.74
C TYR A 494 4.20 30.07 -17.36
N GLN A 495 4.69 29.86 -18.58
CA GLN A 495 5.37 30.86 -19.38
C GLN A 495 4.32 31.61 -20.18
N THR A 496 4.52 32.91 -20.38
CA THR A 496 3.73 33.64 -21.37
C THR A 496 4.11 33.13 -22.74
N ASN A 497 3.16 33.05 -23.67
CA ASN A 497 3.47 32.67 -25.04
C ASN A 497 2.93 33.72 -26.01
N LEU A 498 3.84 34.45 -26.67
CA LEU A 498 3.50 35.36 -27.76
C LEU A 498 2.97 34.56 -28.95
N ILE A 499 1.78 34.91 -29.42
CA ILE A 499 1.17 34.32 -30.62
C ILE A 499 1.72 35.00 -31.86
N ASP A 500 2.12 34.21 -32.85
CA ASP A 500 2.40 34.74 -34.17
C ASP A 500 1.10 34.98 -34.96
N ASN A 501 0.76 36.24 -35.19
CA ASN A 501 -0.41 36.59 -35.98
C ASN A 501 -0.16 36.52 -37.50
N TYR A 502 1.09 36.39 -37.95
CA TYR A 502 1.46 36.31 -39.37
C TYR A 502 2.42 35.14 -39.67
N PRO A 503 1.97 33.90 -39.42
CA PRO A 503 2.78 32.70 -39.62
C PRO A 503 3.21 32.54 -41.09
N GLU A 504 4.51 32.65 -41.35
CA GLU A 504 5.10 32.39 -42.66
C GLU A 504 5.70 30.97 -42.65
N GLY A 505 4.92 29.97 -43.08
CA GLY A 505 5.20 28.53 -42.94
C GLY A 505 6.51 27.96 -43.53
N GLN A 506 7.50 28.80 -43.92
CA GLN A 506 8.85 28.41 -44.35
C GLN A 506 9.97 28.92 -43.42
N TYR A 507 9.73 29.89 -42.52
CA TYR A 507 10.72 30.39 -41.56
C TYR A 507 10.31 30.03 -40.13
N TYR A 508 11.07 29.12 -39.50
CA TYR A 508 10.86 28.76 -38.10
C TYR A 508 11.30 29.92 -37.19
N ASN A 509 10.40 30.43 -36.35
CA ASN A 509 10.66 31.40 -35.28
C ASN A 509 10.84 32.88 -35.67
N ASP A 510 10.13 33.41 -36.68
CA ASP A 510 10.04 34.88 -36.83
C ASP A 510 8.85 35.42 -36.03
N PHE A 511 9.13 36.01 -34.87
CA PHE A 511 8.14 36.65 -34.02
C PHE A 511 8.27 38.19 -34.02
N SER A 512 8.98 38.75 -34.99
CA SER A 512 9.18 40.21 -35.08
C SER A 512 7.96 40.96 -35.64
N ASN A 513 7.09 40.25 -36.38
CA ASN A 513 5.87 40.76 -37.01
C ASN A 513 4.58 40.31 -36.29
N SER A 514 4.68 39.79 -35.07
CA SER A 514 3.59 39.05 -34.42
C SER A 514 2.39 39.88 -33.97
N SER A 515 2.42 41.21 -33.99
CA SER A 515 1.25 42.02 -33.62
C SER A 515 0.28 42.13 -34.80
N LEU A 516 -1.03 42.11 -34.53
CA LEU A 516 -2.06 42.37 -35.55
C LEU A 516 -1.82 43.74 -36.20
N LYS A 517 -1.97 43.84 -37.52
CA LYS A 517 -1.98 45.13 -38.22
C LYS A 517 -3.41 45.61 -38.40
N ASP A 518 -3.61 46.90 -38.66
CA ASP A 518 -4.92 47.46 -39.05
C ASP A 518 -5.65 46.58 -40.09
N GLY A 519 -6.85 46.12 -39.75
CA GLY A 519 -7.68 45.21 -40.55
C GLY A 519 -7.33 43.72 -40.43
N GLY A 520 -6.22 43.38 -39.77
CA GLY A 520 -5.80 42.03 -39.45
C GLY A 520 -6.69 41.36 -38.40
N GLU A 521 -6.74 40.03 -38.46
CA GLU A 521 -7.63 39.22 -37.61
C GLU A 521 -6.87 38.04 -36.99
N PHE A 522 -7.06 37.85 -35.69
CA PHE A 522 -6.79 36.61 -34.97
C PHE A 522 -8.08 35.81 -34.85
N ASN A 523 -8.04 34.53 -35.22
CA ASN A 523 -9.22 33.67 -35.20
C ASN A 523 -8.93 32.33 -34.51
N ASP A 524 -9.56 32.13 -33.36
CA ASP A 524 -9.62 30.86 -32.64
C ASP A 524 -11.04 30.27 -32.76
N PRO A 525 -11.33 29.56 -33.87
CA PRO A 525 -12.66 29.00 -34.12
C PRO A 525 -13.03 27.90 -33.12
N TYR A 526 -12.04 27.26 -32.49
CA TYR A 526 -12.29 26.23 -31.49
C TYR A 526 -12.80 26.84 -30.20
N ASN A 527 -12.18 27.93 -29.74
CA ASN A 527 -12.66 28.64 -28.56
C ASN A 527 -13.78 29.65 -28.85
N GLY A 528 -14.15 29.84 -30.11
CA GLY A 528 -15.17 30.80 -30.52
C GLY A 528 -14.74 32.23 -30.28
N ILE A 529 -13.44 32.52 -30.39
CA ILE A 529 -12.86 33.84 -30.11
C ILE A 529 -12.29 34.40 -31.41
N LYS A 530 -12.76 35.58 -31.78
CA LYS A 530 -12.25 36.34 -32.92
C LYS A 530 -11.89 37.74 -32.46
N ILE A 531 -10.73 38.22 -32.91
CA ILE A 531 -10.18 39.52 -32.56
C ILE A 531 -9.70 40.17 -33.84
N ARG A 532 -10.26 41.34 -34.19
CA ARG A 532 -9.85 42.10 -35.37
C ARG A 532 -9.35 43.46 -34.96
N GLU A 533 -8.15 43.83 -35.39
CA GLU A 533 -7.69 45.21 -35.24
C GLU A 533 -8.40 46.11 -36.24
N ILE A 534 -9.01 47.20 -35.75
CA ILE A 534 -9.70 48.18 -36.57
C ILE A 534 -8.72 49.27 -37.02
N SER A 535 -7.97 49.82 -36.07
CA SER A 535 -7.04 50.93 -36.28
C SER A 535 -6.12 51.09 -35.08
N HIS A 536 -4.90 51.59 -35.28
CA HIS A 536 -4.05 52.11 -34.20
C HIS A 536 -3.61 53.56 -34.43
N ASN A 537 -3.16 54.21 -33.35
CA ASN A 537 -2.50 55.51 -33.34
C ASN A 537 -1.61 55.63 -32.09
N ASP A 538 -1.04 56.82 -31.84
CA ASP A 538 -0.13 57.02 -30.71
C ASP A 538 -0.80 56.87 -29.33
N ASP A 539 -2.11 57.04 -29.24
CA ASP A 539 -2.86 57.00 -27.98
C ASP A 539 -3.45 55.62 -27.68
N TYR A 540 -3.86 54.86 -28.71
CA TYR A 540 -4.49 53.54 -28.54
C TYR A 540 -4.50 52.69 -29.83
N VAL A 541 -4.69 51.37 -29.65
CA VAL A 541 -5.21 50.45 -30.67
C VAL A 541 -6.69 50.15 -30.40
N SER A 542 -7.50 50.09 -31.45
CA SER A 542 -8.92 49.71 -31.38
C SER A 542 -9.11 48.31 -31.96
N VAL A 543 -9.74 47.41 -31.21
CA VAL A 543 -9.98 46.02 -31.60
C VAL A 543 -11.46 45.68 -31.47
N ASP A 544 -12.01 44.97 -32.45
CA ASP A 544 -13.34 44.36 -32.39
C ASP A 544 -13.19 42.91 -31.91
N ILE A 545 -13.89 42.55 -30.83
CA ILE A 545 -13.84 41.20 -30.23
C ILE A 545 -15.22 40.56 -30.37
N SER A 546 -15.23 39.31 -30.84
CA SER A 546 -16.43 38.47 -30.91
C SER A 546 -16.21 37.14 -30.17
N LEU A 547 -17.18 36.78 -29.33
CA LEU A 547 -17.16 35.61 -28.46
C LEU A 547 -18.38 34.71 -28.75
N ASP A 548 -18.22 33.75 -29.67
CA ASP A 548 -19.24 32.74 -29.93
C ASP A 548 -19.31 31.73 -28.78
N LYS A 549 -20.20 32.02 -27.84
CA LYS A 549 -20.45 31.15 -26.70
C LYS A 549 -21.16 29.86 -27.09
N SER A 550 -21.74 29.73 -28.30
CA SER A 550 -22.54 28.57 -28.71
C SER A 550 -21.71 27.36 -29.16
N VAL A 551 -20.40 27.55 -29.40
CA VAL A 551 -19.49 26.50 -29.85
C VAL A 551 -19.42 25.36 -28.81
N CYS A 552 -19.68 24.12 -29.25
CA CYS A 552 -19.39 22.93 -28.46
C CYS A 552 -17.88 22.62 -28.55
N ARG A 553 -17.21 22.62 -27.39
CA ARG A 553 -15.79 22.26 -27.24
C ARG A 553 -15.64 20.97 -26.45
N ARG A 554 -14.97 20.00 -27.07
CA ARG A 554 -14.61 18.72 -26.44
C ARG A 554 -13.31 18.85 -25.64
N GLY A 555 -13.37 18.72 -24.32
CA GLY A 555 -12.22 18.88 -23.42
C GLY A 555 -11.43 17.58 -23.25
N VAL A 556 -10.14 17.66 -22.92
CA VAL A 556 -9.41 16.47 -22.43
C VAL A 556 -9.98 16.14 -21.05
N PRO A 557 -10.56 14.94 -20.83
CA PRO A 557 -11.19 14.60 -19.56
C PRO A 557 -10.12 14.47 -18.46
N ASP A 558 -10.47 14.82 -17.22
CA ASP A 558 -9.60 14.48 -16.09
C ASP A 558 -9.78 13.00 -15.78
N PHE A 559 -8.70 12.23 -15.81
CA PHE A 559 -8.72 10.78 -15.58
C PHE A 559 -7.56 10.34 -14.70
N PHE A 560 -7.89 9.91 -13.48
CA PHE A 560 -6.91 9.54 -12.46
C PHE A 560 -7.18 8.14 -11.90
N ILE A 561 -6.11 7.41 -11.58
CA ILE A 561 -6.16 6.11 -10.89
C ILE A 561 -5.35 6.23 -9.61
N ASN A 562 -5.97 5.92 -8.48
CA ASN A 562 -5.36 6.02 -7.15
C ASN A 562 -5.62 4.75 -6.32
N PRO A 563 -4.62 4.18 -5.62
CA PRO A 563 -3.20 4.53 -5.66
C PRO A 563 -2.53 4.15 -6.99
N THR A 564 -1.40 4.78 -7.32
CA THR A 564 -0.60 4.44 -8.51
C THR A 564 -0.13 2.98 -8.48
N THR A 565 0.14 2.45 -7.29
CA THR A 565 0.59 1.06 -7.07
C THR A 565 -0.32 0.34 -6.08
N GLN A 566 -0.82 -0.83 -6.44
CA GLN A 566 -1.49 -1.76 -5.51
C GLN A 566 -0.67 -3.02 -5.25
N VAL A 567 -0.99 -3.71 -4.15
CA VAL A 567 -0.34 -4.95 -3.72
C VAL A 567 -1.39 -6.01 -3.44
N GLY A 568 -1.28 -7.16 -4.10
CA GLY A 568 -2.18 -8.29 -3.88
C GLY A 568 -1.46 -9.64 -3.95
N ALA A 569 -2.05 -10.65 -3.32
CA ALA A 569 -1.64 -12.03 -3.48
C ALA A 569 -2.21 -12.65 -4.77
N LEU A 570 -1.74 -13.84 -5.11
CA LEU A 570 -2.26 -14.62 -6.23
C LEU A 570 -3.75 -14.94 -6.05
N GLY A 571 -4.58 -14.60 -7.05
CA GLY A 571 -6.02 -14.76 -7.01
C GLY A 571 -6.77 -13.75 -6.13
N GLU A 572 -6.07 -12.82 -5.47
CA GLU A 572 -6.68 -11.76 -4.66
C GLU A 572 -7.19 -10.63 -5.56
N ALA A 573 -8.48 -10.31 -5.45
CA ALA A 573 -9.07 -9.16 -6.12
C ALA A 573 -8.73 -7.88 -5.33
N VAL A 574 -8.01 -6.95 -5.95
CA VAL A 574 -7.64 -5.65 -5.34
C VAL A 574 -8.19 -4.52 -6.18
N SER A 575 -8.68 -3.47 -5.51
CA SER A 575 -9.37 -2.35 -6.15
C SER A 575 -8.53 -1.07 -6.18
N TYR A 576 -8.64 -0.34 -7.29
CA TYR A 576 -8.19 1.03 -7.48
C TYR A 576 -9.42 1.95 -7.54
N GLN A 577 -9.28 3.16 -7.01
CA GLN A 577 -10.25 4.23 -7.25
C GLN A 577 -9.90 4.95 -8.55
N VAL A 578 -10.93 5.20 -9.35
CA VAL A 578 -10.83 5.85 -10.65
C VAL A 578 -11.71 7.08 -10.66
N SER A 579 -11.10 8.25 -10.81
CA SER A 579 -11.78 9.54 -10.87
C SER A 579 -11.84 10.01 -12.32
N LEU A 580 -13.04 10.32 -12.80
CA LEU A 580 -13.28 10.78 -14.17
C LEU A 580 -14.11 12.06 -14.16
N LYS A 581 -13.68 13.09 -14.91
CA LYS A 581 -14.47 14.30 -15.15
C LYS A 581 -14.56 14.62 -16.64
N ASN A 582 -15.76 14.94 -17.10
CA ASN A 582 -15.97 15.45 -18.44
C ASN A 582 -15.68 16.95 -18.47
N ASN A 583 -14.62 17.37 -19.17
CA ASN A 583 -14.21 18.77 -19.30
C ASN A 583 -14.80 19.49 -20.52
N ASP A 584 -15.77 18.86 -21.20
CA ASP A 584 -16.53 19.49 -22.28
C ASP A 584 -17.24 20.78 -21.83
N THR A 585 -17.54 21.64 -22.81
CA THR A 585 -18.36 22.83 -22.55
C THR A 585 -19.83 22.53 -22.38
N PRO A 586 -20.58 23.37 -21.64
CA PRO A 586 -22.02 23.19 -21.42
C PRO A 586 -22.88 23.02 -22.69
N ASN A 587 -22.44 23.54 -23.85
CA ASN A 587 -23.16 23.41 -25.12
C ASN A 587 -22.92 22.09 -25.84
N CYS A 588 -22.03 21.24 -25.32
CA CYS A 588 -21.84 19.90 -25.84
C CYS A 588 -22.90 18.95 -25.30
N SER A 589 -23.24 17.95 -26.12
CA SER A 589 -23.97 16.78 -25.64
C SER A 589 -23.10 15.96 -24.67
N SER A 590 -23.74 15.19 -23.77
CA SER A 590 -23.02 14.28 -22.88
C SER A 590 -22.15 13.29 -23.66
N SER A 591 -21.02 12.91 -23.08
CA SER A 591 -20.08 11.95 -23.67
C SER A 591 -20.12 10.63 -22.92
N THR A 592 -20.03 9.53 -23.68
CA THR A 592 -19.94 8.17 -23.13
C THR A 592 -18.50 7.68 -23.18
N PHE A 593 -17.90 7.56 -22.01
CA PHE A 593 -16.53 7.08 -21.82
C PHE A 593 -16.50 5.56 -21.61
N ARG A 594 -15.51 4.91 -22.19
CA ARG A 594 -15.27 3.47 -22.15
C ARG A 594 -13.83 3.20 -21.73
N PHE A 595 -13.60 2.03 -21.15
CA PHE A 595 -12.31 1.62 -20.60
C PHE A 595 -11.74 0.45 -21.39
N GLY A 596 -10.42 0.47 -21.62
CA GLY A 596 -9.65 -0.63 -22.14
C GLY A 596 -8.41 -0.85 -21.28
N ASP A 597 -8.02 -2.09 -21.06
CA ASP A 597 -6.78 -2.44 -20.37
C ASP A 597 -5.95 -3.37 -21.25
N ASP A 598 -4.63 -3.27 -21.12
CA ASP A 598 -3.72 -4.18 -21.79
C ASP A 598 -3.98 -5.64 -21.39
N LYS A 599 -3.84 -6.53 -22.38
CA LYS A 599 -4.06 -7.98 -22.22
C LYS A 599 -2.93 -8.64 -21.46
N TYR A 600 -2.90 -8.45 -20.14
CA TYR A 600 -2.49 -9.53 -19.26
C TYR A 600 -3.65 -10.54 -19.22
N ASP A 601 -3.37 -11.84 -19.08
CA ASP A 601 -4.41 -12.88 -18.81
C ASP A 601 -5.01 -12.73 -17.39
N TRP A 602 -5.13 -11.49 -16.91
CA TRP A 602 -5.60 -11.10 -15.60
C TRP A 602 -7.06 -10.66 -15.71
N ASN A 603 -7.83 -10.92 -14.66
CA ASN A 603 -9.22 -10.48 -14.62
C ASN A 603 -9.27 -9.02 -14.15
N VAL A 604 -9.64 -8.10 -15.05
CA VAL A 604 -9.81 -6.67 -14.76
C VAL A 604 -11.26 -6.29 -14.99
N THR A 605 -11.91 -5.74 -13.97
CA THR A 605 -13.32 -5.31 -14.04
C THR A 605 -13.47 -3.89 -13.53
N TYR A 606 -14.49 -3.20 -14.05
CA TYR A 606 -14.90 -1.88 -13.56
C TYR A 606 -16.29 -1.99 -12.93
N SER A 607 -16.58 -1.14 -11.94
CA SER A 607 -17.93 -1.04 -11.36
C SER A 607 -19.01 -0.75 -12.41
N GLU A 608 -18.64 -0.05 -13.50
CA GLU A 608 -19.46 0.23 -14.67
C GLU A 608 -18.60 0.07 -15.94
N GLY A 609 -19.09 -0.64 -16.97
CA GLY A 609 -18.32 -0.88 -18.21
C GLY A 609 -18.20 0.34 -19.12
N SER A 610 -19.06 1.34 -18.92
CA SER A 610 -19.02 2.65 -19.58
C SER A 610 -19.78 3.66 -18.75
N VAL A 611 -19.41 4.93 -18.84
CA VAL A 611 -20.07 6.01 -18.09
C VAL A 611 -20.44 7.15 -19.03
N THR A 612 -21.70 7.61 -18.98
CA THR A 612 -22.14 8.80 -19.70
C THR A 612 -22.16 9.99 -18.75
N LEU A 613 -21.38 11.03 -19.08
CA LEU A 613 -21.24 12.24 -18.27
C LEU A 613 -21.65 13.46 -19.07
N ALA A 614 -22.50 14.30 -18.48
CA ALA A 614 -22.75 15.65 -18.97
C ALA A 614 -21.47 16.51 -18.86
N PRO A 615 -21.33 17.56 -19.67
CA PRO A 615 -20.25 18.53 -19.52
C PRO A 615 -20.10 19.02 -18.07
N GLY A 616 -18.87 19.02 -17.55
CA GLY A 616 -18.54 19.41 -16.17
C GLY A 616 -18.82 18.36 -15.09
N GLN A 617 -19.47 17.24 -15.41
CA GLN A 617 -19.81 16.21 -14.44
C GLN A 617 -18.61 15.31 -14.11
N SER A 618 -18.46 14.97 -12.83
CA SER A 618 -17.46 14.00 -12.33
C SER A 618 -18.12 12.69 -11.87
N LYS A 619 -17.36 11.60 -11.87
CA LYS A 619 -17.76 10.28 -11.38
C LYS A 619 -16.56 9.54 -10.82
N GLU A 620 -16.75 8.94 -9.65
CA GLU A 620 -15.85 7.95 -9.07
C GLU A 620 -16.30 6.54 -9.44
N LEU A 621 -15.33 5.70 -9.82
CA LEU A 621 -15.50 4.31 -10.20
C LEU A 621 -14.48 3.44 -9.47
N THR A 622 -14.76 2.13 -9.41
CA THR A 622 -13.82 1.17 -8.86
C THR A 622 -13.32 0.24 -9.95
N LYS A 623 -12.01 0.20 -10.17
CA LYS A 623 -11.32 -0.77 -11.03
C LYS A 623 -10.78 -1.91 -10.17
N THR A 624 -11.20 -3.14 -10.40
CA THR A 624 -10.75 -4.32 -9.66
C THR A 624 -9.85 -5.18 -10.53
N VAL A 625 -8.67 -5.53 -10.02
CA VAL A 625 -7.65 -6.34 -10.70
C VAL A 625 -7.44 -7.61 -9.89
N THR A 626 -7.52 -8.77 -10.55
CA THR A 626 -7.26 -10.09 -9.95
C THR A 626 -6.20 -10.82 -10.76
N PRO A 627 -4.96 -11.00 -10.24
CA PRO A 627 -3.94 -11.77 -10.92
C PRO A 627 -4.28 -13.28 -10.85
N PRO A 628 -4.08 -14.05 -11.93
CA PRO A 628 -4.31 -15.49 -11.93
C PRO A 628 -3.32 -16.21 -11.00
N PHE A 629 -3.70 -17.40 -10.50
CA PHE A 629 -2.92 -18.18 -9.54
C PHE A 629 -1.53 -18.63 -10.03
N ASN A 630 -1.27 -18.56 -11.34
CA ASN A 630 0.01 -18.90 -11.96
C ASN A 630 0.88 -17.67 -12.26
N SER A 631 0.48 -16.47 -11.81
CA SER A 631 1.30 -15.27 -11.96
C SER A 631 2.61 -15.42 -11.20
N ARG A 632 3.66 -14.74 -11.66
CA ARG A 632 4.95 -14.74 -10.96
C ARG A 632 4.94 -13.66 -9.88
N ILE A 633 5.75 -13.85 -8.84
CA ILE A 633 6.04 -12.78 -7.89
C ILE A 633 6.83 -11.69 -8.62
N GLY A 634 6.35 -10.45 -8.51
CA GLY A 634 6.94 -9.32 -9.18
C GLY A 634 6.01 -8.12 -9.29
N ILE A 635 6.53 -7.06 -9.89
CA ILE A 635 5.81 -5.85 -10.23
C ILE A 635 5.39 -5.87 -11.70
N TYR A 636 4.16 -5.43 -11.95
CA TYR A 636 3.52 -5.43 -13.26
C TYR A 636 2.95 -4.04 -13.55
N THR A 637 3.32 -3.45 -14.68
CA THR A 637 2.75 -2.19 -15.14
C THR A 637 1.51 -2.46 -15.98
N LEU A 638 0.37 -1.92 -15.56
CA LEU A 638 -0.91 -2.02 -16.25
C LEU A 638 -1.15 -0.72 -17.03
N ASN A 639 -1.36 -0.83 -18.35
CA ASN A 639 -1.79 0.31 -19.16
C ASN A 639 -3.33 0.31 -19.24
N THR A 640 -3.92 1.46 -18.90
CA THR A 640 -5.36 1.70 -18.98
C THR A 640 -5.65 2.82 -19.96
N SER A 641 -6.47 2.51 -20.95
CA SER A 641 -7.00 3.44 -21.92
C SER A 641 -8.41 3.87 -21.52
N LEU A 642 -8.63 5.17 -21.41
CA LEU A 642 -9.95 5.80 -21.46
C LEU A 642 -10.19 6.24 -22.91
N TYR A 643 -11.39 6.02 -23.44
CA TYR A 643 -11.74 6.53 -24.77
C TYR A 643 -13.23 6.80 -24.90
N SER A 644 -13.58 7.67 -25.85
CA SER A 644 -14.95 7.84 -26.34
C SER A 644 -14.93 7.89 -27.88
N ASP A 645 -16.06 8.25 -28.48
CA ASP A 645 -16.14 8.49 -29.93
C ASP A 645 -15.35 9.75 -30.32
N GLU A 646 -15.08 10.65 -29.37
CA GLU A 646 -14.24 11.83 -29.52
C GLU A 646 -12.76 11.51 -29.31
N VAL A 647 -11.93 11.99 -30.23
CA VAL A 647 -10.49 11.75 -30.25
C VAL A 647 -9.77 12.35 -29.03
N ARG A 648 -10.20 13.51 -28.53
CA ARG A 648 -9.64 14.18 -27.35
C ARG A 648 -9.87 13.45 -26.03
N HIS A 649 -10.86 12.57 -26.00
CA HIS A 649 -11.19 11.80 -24.79
C HIS A 649 -10.33 10.54 -24.65
N ARG A 650 -9.37 10.33 -25.56
CA ARG A 650 -8.46 9.20 -25.55
C ARG A 650 -7.29 9.50 -24.64
N ILE A 651 -7.25 8.86 -23.48
CA ILE A 651 -6.18 9.02 -22.49
C ILE A 651 -5.61 7.65 -22.17
N ASN A 652 -4.28 7.54 -22.11
CA ASN A 652 -3.62 6.37 -21.58
C ASN A 652 -2.93 6.73 -20.27
N VAL A 653 -3.23 5.98 -19.21
CA VAL A 653 -2.57 6.09 -17.91
C VAL A 653 -1.94 4.76 -17.56
N LYS A 654 -0.88 4.83 -16.73
CA LYS A 654 -0.20 3.65 -16.21
C LYS A 654 -0.45 3.56 -14.71
N ASN A 655 -0.71 2.36 -14.23
CA ASN A 655 -0.68 2.03 -12.81
C ASN A 655 0.10 0.72 -12.64
N SER A 656 0.55 0.37 -11.43
CA SER A 656 1.30 -0.86 -11.21
C SER A 656 0.69 -1.75 -10.14
N PHE A 657 0.89 -3.06 -10.30
CA PHE A 657 0.43 -4.08 -9.38
C PHE A 657 1.61 -4.93 -8.94
N ILE A 658 1.82 -5.05 -7.63
CA ILE A 658 2.83 -5.95 -7.05
C ILE A 658 2.14 -7.24 -6.62
N VAL A 659 2.49 -8.33 -7.31
CA VAL A 659 2.08 -9.68 -6.94
C VAL A 659 3.01 -10.19 -5.85
N THR A 660 2.44 -10.42 -4.67
CA THR A 660 3.11 -11.04 -3.53
C THR A 660 2.75 -12.52 -3.42
N GLY A 661 3.58 -13.33 -2.74
CA GLY A 661 3.36 -14.78 -2.63
C GLY A 661 2.03 -15.19 -1.98
N GLY A 662 1.60 -16.44 -2.17
CA GLY A 662 0.34 -17.00 -1.63
C GLY A 662 0.48 -18.42 -1.03
N LEU A 663 -0.64 -19.07 -0.71
CA LEU A 663 -0.69 -20.49 -0.27
C LEU A 663 -0.15 -21.41 -1.36
N GLY A 664 0.84 -22.25 -1.03
CA GLY A 664 1.41 -23.25 -1.92
C GLY A 664 0.81 -24.64 -1.72
N TYR A 665 0.96 -25.19 -0.51
CA TYR A 665 0.42 -26.51 -0.18
C TYR A 665 0.13 -26.62 1.32
N VAL A 666 -0.66 -27.61 1.72
CA VAL A 666 -0.84 -27.98 3.13
C VAL A 666 -0.23 -29.34 3.38
N TRP A 667 0.64 -29.41 4.39
CA TRP A 667 1.22 -30.65 4.86
C TRP A 667 0.38 -31.18 6.03
N VAL A 668 0.12 -32.48 6.03
CA VAL A 668 -0.62 -33.16 7.10
C VAL A 668 0.27 -34.24 7.68
N ASN A 669 0.38 -34.28 9.00
CA ASN A 669 1.16 -35.27 9.73
C ASN A 669 0.24 -36.07 10.68
N PRO A 670 0.18 -37.41 10.57
CA PRO A 670 0.85 -38.23 9.57
C PRO A 670 0.21 -38.08 8.17
N GLY A 671 1.03 -38.14 7.12
CA GLY A 671 0.59 -37.98 5.72
C GLY A 671 -0.12 -39.20 5.10
N LYS A 672 -0.18 -40.30 5.87
CA LYS A 672 -0.98 -41.52 5.67
C LYS A 672 -1.32 -42.03 7.06
N VAL A 673 -2.54 -42.48 7.28
CA VAL A 673 -2.97 -43.01 8.58
C VAL A 673 -3.16 -44.52 8.51
N GLU A 674 -2.53 -45.25 9.42
CA GLU A 674 -2.81 -46.66 9.70
C GLU A 674 -3.19 -46.80 11.18
N ILE A 675 -4.43 -47.16 11.46
CA ILE A 675 -4.95 -47.25 12.84
C ILE A 675 -5.79 -48.50 13.04
N PRO A 676 -5.69 -49.20 14.18
CA PRO A 676 -6.62 -50.27 14.51
C PRO A 676 -8.04 -49.74 14.79
N VAL A 677 -9.06 -50.56 14.54
CA VAL A 677 -10.43 -50.28 15.00
C VAL A 677 -10.43 -49.99 16.52
N GLY A 678 -11.14 -48.95 16.94
CA GLY A 678 -11.29 -48.53 18.33
C GLY A 678 -10.08 -47.77 18.91
N LYS A 679 -9.09 -47.42 18.09
CA LYS A 679 -7.95 -46.57 18.48
C LYS A 679 -8.06 -45.19 17.87
N GLU A 680 -7.51 -44.21 18.60
CA GLU A 680 -7.40 -42.82 18.16
C GLU A 680 -5.98 -42.48 17.75
N ILE A 681 -5.84 -41.59 16.78
CA ILE A 681 -4.56 -40.99 16.40
C ILE A 681 -4.70 -39.46 16.35
N GLY A 682 -3.66 -38.77 16.83
CA GLY A 682 -3.54 -37.32 16.69
C GLY A 682 -2.98 -36.95 15.31
N MET A 683 -3.52 -35.88 14.73
CA MET A 683 -3.09 -35.36 13.44
C MET A 683 -2.88 -33.84 13.54
N SER A 684 -1.97 -33.31 12.72
CA SER A 684 -1.72 -31.88 12.61
C SER A 684 -1.60 -31.46 11.16
N ALA A 685 -2.08 -30.26 10.83
CA ALA A 685 -1.89 -29.63 9.52
C ALA A 685 -1.02 -28.37 9.65
N LEU A 686 -0.19 -28.11 8.63
CA LEU A 686 0.58 -26.89 8.52
C LEU A 686 0.59 -26.46 7.05
N ALA A 687 0.10 -25.25 6.78
CA ALA A 687 0.13 -24.64 5.48
C ALA A 687 1.52 -24.09 5.19
N TYR A 688 1.89 -24.17 3.93
CA TYR A 688 3.12 -23.66 3.38
C TYR A 688 2.78 -22.70 2.25
N ASP A 689 3.55 -21.63 2.13
CA ASP A 689 3.50 -20.78 0.94
C ASP A 689 4.04 -21.53 -0.28
N MET A 690 3.95 -20.93 -1.47
CA MET A 690 4.57 -21.49 -2.69
C MET A 690 6.10 -21.64 -2.57
N ASN A 691 6.70 -21.08 -1.52
CA ASN A 691 8.13 -21.08 -1.22
C ASN A 691 8.53 -22.23 -0.28
N GLY A 692 7.58 -23.05 0.19
CA GLY A 692 7.84 -24.13 1.14
C GLY A 692 8.13 -23.64 2.57
N ASN A 693 7.81 -22.39 2.90
CA ASN A 693 7.86 -21.87 4.27
C ASN A 693 6.52 -22.08 4.97
N ALA A 694 6.58 -22.53 6.23
CA ALA A 694 5.39 -22.71 7.04
C ALA A 694 4.71 -21.37 7.35
N ILE A 695 3.44 -21.24 7.00
CA ILE A 695 2.59 -20.09 7.37
C ILE A 695 1.99 -20.38 8.75
N ARG A 696 2.53 -19.74 9.78
CA ARG A 696 2.23 -20.07 11.20
C ARG A 696 1.10 -19.27 11.83
N SER A 697 0.59 -18.23 11.16
CA SER A 697 -0.46 -17.34 11.67
C SER A 697 -1.43 -16.95 10.56
N GLY A 698 -2.69 -16.67 10.91
CA GLY A 698 -3.73 -16.22 9.97
C GLY A 698 -4.33 -17.31 9.07
N VAL A 699 -3.87 -18.57 9.17
CA VAL A 699 -4.40 -19.70 8.40
C VAL A 699 -5.51 -20.40 9.18
N THR A 700 -6.65 -20.65 8.53
CA THR A 700 -7.72 -21.50 9.06
C THR A 700 -7.70 -22.86 8.38
N TYR A 701 -7.95 -23.93 9.15
CA TYR A 701 -7.95 -25.31 8.65
C TYR A 701 -9.31 -25.95 8.86
N GLU A 702 -9.87 -26.53 7.80
CA GLU A 702 -11.11 -27.31 7.81
C GLU A 702 -10.79 -28.77 7.50
N TRP A 703 -11.37 -29.69 8.26
CA TRP A 703 -11.18 -31.13 8.15
C TRP A 703 -12.50 -31.79 7.80
N SER A 704 -12.49 -32.66 6.79
CA SER A 704 -13.68 -33.43 6.42
C SER A 704 -13.30 -34.84 6.01
N MET A 705 -14.18 -35.79 6.33
CA MET A 705 -14.09 -37.15 5.82
C MET A 705 -15.15 -37.37 4.77
N SER A 706 -14.81 -38.15 3.76
CA SER A 706 -15.77 -38.53 2.72
C SER A 706 -16.92 -39.33 3.33
N SER A 707 -18.15 -38.91 3.03
CA SER A 707 -19.37 -39.58 3.50
C SER A 707 -19.56 -40.97 2.87
N VAL A 708 -18.88 -41.25 1.76
CA VAL A 708 -19.08 -42.45 0.93
C VAL A 708 -18.22 -43.64 1.40
N ASN A 709 -17.04 -43.37 1.98
CA ASN A 709 -16.09 -44.38 2.46
C ASN A 709 -15.56 -44.08 3.88
N SER A 710 -16.36 -43.40 4.71
CA SER A 710 -15.97 -43.06 6.08
C SER A 710 -15.65 -44.32 6.90
N VAL A 711 -14.37 -44.51 7.22
CA VAL A 711 -13.84 -45.60 8.05
C VAL A 711 -13.59 -45.18 9.51
N GLY A 712 -13.86 -43.92 9.83
CA GLY A 712 -13.53 -43.31 11.12
C GLY A 712 -14.35 -42.04 11.40
N THR A 713 -14.10 -41.40 12.54
CA THR A 713 -14.78 -40.15 12.94
C THR A 713 -13.76 -39.15 13.46
N LEU A 714 -13.91 -37.89 13.03
CA LEU A 714 -13.05 -36.77 13.44
C LEU A 714 -13.50 -36.19 14.78
N GLY A 715 -12.55 -35.79 15.63
CA GLY A 715 -12.84 -35.13 16.90
C GLY A 715 -13.33 -33.69 16.74
N LYS A 716 -12.86 -32.99 15.71
CA LYS A 716 -13.27 -31.63 15.34
C LYS A 716 -13.36 -31.48 13.81
N THR A 717 -14.02 -30.44 13.32
CA THR A 717 -14.04 -30.08 11.89
C THR A 717 -13.12 -28.91 11.56
N GLU A 718 -12.56 -28.24 12.57
CA GLU A 718 -11.72 -27.06 12.42
C GLU A 718 -10.51 -27.06 13.37
N GLY A 719 -9.44 -26.39 12.95
CA GLY A 719 -8.24 -26.12 13.76
C GLY A 719 -6.97 -26.83 13.29
N VAL A 720 -5.82 -26.43 13.84
CA VAL A 720 -4.49 -26.93 13.42
C VAL A 720 -4.26 -28.40 13.81
N ILE A 721 -4.81 -28.82 14.95
CA ILE A 721 -4.67 -30.16 15.53
C ILE A 721 -6.05 -30.82 15.59
N ASN A 722 -6.12 -32.09 15.20
CA ASN A 722 -7.34 -32.89 15.21
C ASN A 722 -7.06 -34.32 15.67
N THR A 723 -8.11 -35.09 15.97
CA THR A 723 -8.03 -36.52 16.28
C THR A 723 -8.92 -37.31 15.34
N LEU A 724 -8.50 -38.53 14.99
CA LEU A 724 -9.27 -39.48 14.20
C LEU A 724 -9.43 -40.79 14.96
N LEU A 725 -10.68 -41.23 15.18
CA LEU A 725 -11.04 -42.53 15.73
C LEU A 725 -11.33 -43.52 14.59
N GLY A 726 -10.66 -44.68 14.58
CA GLY A 726 -10.96 -45.76 13.64
C GLY A 726 -12.23 -46.52 14.04
N VAL A 727 -13.27 -46.51 13.20
CA VAL A 727 -14.60 -47.05 13.55
C VAL A 727 -14.89 -48.38 12.85
N LYS A 728 -14.44 -48.55 11.60
CA LYS A 728 -14.63 -49.81 10.85
C LYS A 728 -13.41 -50.12 9.98
N PRO A 729 -13.06 -51.41 9.76
CA PRO A 729 -11.95 -51.77 8.89
C PRO A 729 -12.19 -51.32 7.45
N GLY A 730 -11.11 -50.94 6.76
CA GLY A 730 -11.13 -50.59 5.34
C GLY A 730 -10.36 -49.32 5.01
N PHE A 731 -10.48 -48.91 3.75
CA PHE A 731 -9.83 -47.70 3.22
C PHE A 731 -10.81 -46.54 3.16
N GLY A 732 -10.35 -45.36 3.57
CA GLY A 732 -11.09 -44.11 3.43
C GLY A 732 -10.16 -42.93 3.16
N GLU A 733 -10.75 -41.76 2.95
CA GLU A 733 -10.01 -40.53 2.66
C GLU A 733 -10.43 -39.40 3.60
N LEU A 734 -9.43 -38.68 4.07
CA LEU A 734 -9.55 -37.46 4.86
C LEU A 734 -9.09 -36.28 4.01
N THR A 735 -9.90 -35.22 3.93
CA THR A 735 -9.53 -33.97 3.25
C THR A 735 -9.26 -32.88 4.29
N VAL A 736 -8.16 -32.15 4.09
CA VAL A 736 -7.81 -30.95 4.86
C VAL A 736 -7.74 -29.77 3.91
N ILE A 737 -8.47 -28.70 4.23
CA ILE A 737 -8.46 -27.44 3.47
C ILE A 737 -7.80 -26.37 4.35
N ALA A 738 -6.72 -25.76 3.86
CA ALA A 738 -6.10 -24.59 4.47
C ALA A 738 -6.54 -23.33 3.71
N LYS A 739 -7.02 -22.32 4.43
CA LYS A 739 -7.43 -21.02 3.88
C LYS A 739 -6.60 -19.89 4.48
N PHE A 740 -6.15 -18.96 3.66
CA PHE A 740 -5.31 -17.82 4.05
C PHE A 740 -5.48 -16.68 3.04
N ASN A 741 -5.79 -15.48 3.51
CA ASN A 741 -5.99 -14.27 2.69
C ASN A 741 -6.88 -14.49 1.44
N GLY A 742 -8.00 -15.21 1.59
CA GLY A 742 -8.95 -15.50 0.51
C GLY A 742 -8.58 -16.66 -0.42
N GLY A 743 -7.34 -17.17 -0.38
CA GLY A 743 -6.92 -18.38 -1.09
C GLY A 743 -7.21 -19.67 -0.31
N GLN A 744 -7.31 -20.81 -1.01
CA GLN A 744 -7.44 -22.13 -0.39
C GLN A 744 -6.60 -23.20 -1.09
N VAL A 745 -5.98 -24.10 -0.32
CA VAL A 745 -5.29 -25.30 -0.81
C VAL A 745 -5.78 -26.52 -0.04
N LEU A 746 -5.96 -27.64 -0.74
CA LEU A 746 -6.46 -28.88 -0.14
C LEU A 746 -5.43 -30.01 -0.20
N ARG A 747 -5.49 -30.92 0.78
CA ARG A 747 -4.71 -32.16 0.82
C ARG A 747 -5.60 -33.34 1.22
N THR A 748 -5.52 -34.42 0.44
CA THR A 748 -6.13 -35.70 0.79
C THR A 748 -5.11 -36.61 1.48
N VAL A 749 -5.53 -37.24 2.57
CA VAL A 749 -4.75 -38.21 3.35
C VAL A 749 -5.44 -39.56 3.29
N PRO A 750 -4.78 -40.62 2.77
CA PRO A 750 -5.33 -41.96 2.78
C PRO A 750 -5.34 -42.53 4.20
N ILE A 751 -6.48 -43.11 4.58
CA ILE A 751 -6.72 -43.76 5.87
C ILE A 751 -6.92 -45.26 5.63
N ASN A 752 -6.18 -46.08 6.36
CA ASN A 752 -6.40 -47.52 6.43
C ASN A 752 -6.70 -47.91 7.88
N VAL A 753 -7.91 -48.38 8.14
CA VAL A 753 -8.28 -48.90 9.46
C VAL A 753 -8.13 -50.41 9.44
N THR A 754 -7.29 -50.93 10.34
CA THR A 754 -6.89 -52.35 10.39
C THR A 754 -7.45 -53.07 11.61
N GLY A 755 -7.37 -54.40 11.61
CA GLY A 755 -7.84 -55.26 12.70
C GLY A 755 -9.24 -55.83 12.46
N GLU A 756 -9.53 -56.92 13.17
CA GLU A 756 -10.85 -57.55 13.18
C GLU A 756 -11.79 -56.76 14.09
N ILE A 757 -13.05 -56.62 13.68
CA ILE A 757 -14.11 -56.16 14.56
C ILE A 757 -14.16 -57.17 15.72
N PRO A 758 -13.96 -56.78 17.00
CA PRO A 758 -14.22 -57.69 18.11
C PRO A 758 -15.64 -58.23 17.95
N PRO A 759 -15.89 -59.55 18.06
CA PRO A 759 -17.23 -60.09 17.85
C PRO A 759 -18.23 -59.29 18.67
N PRO A 760 -19.37 -58.85 18.07
CA PRO A 760 -20.34 -58.06 18.78
C PRO A 760 -20.75 -58.83 20.04
N THR A 761 -20.48 -58.24 21.20
CA THR A 761 -20.87 -58.83 22.46
C THR A 761 -22.39 -58.74 22.55
N THR A 762 -23.06 -59.87 22.54
CA THR A 762 -24.53 -59.92 22.61
C THR A 762 -24.95 -59.97 24.06
N THR A 763 -25.90 -59.12 24.46
CA THR A 763 -26.49 -59.15 25.81
C THR A 763 -27.87 -59.77 25.76
N LEU A 764 -28.09 -60.88 26.45
CA LEU A 764 -29.40 -61.51 26.61
C LEU A 764 -29.87 -61.42 28.06
N ARG A 765 -31.17 -61.16 28.25
CA ARG A 765 -31.83 -61.13 29.56
C ARG A 765 -32.79 -62.30 29.67
N LEU A 766 -32.58 -63.17 30.64
CA LEU A 766 -33.45 -64.30 30.93
C LEU A 766 -34.32 -64.01 32.16
N THR A 767 -35.59 -64.37 32.07
CA THR A 767 -36.48 -64.47 33.22
C THR A 767 -36.44 -65.89 33.79
N PRO A 768 -36.64 -66.09 35.10
CA PRO A 768 -36.69 -67.42 35.69
C PRO A 768 -37.79 -68.27 35.06
N THR A 769 -37.52 -69.56 34.84
CA THR A 769 -38.58 -70.53 34.47
C THR A 769 -39.41 -70.90 35.67
N ASP A 770 -38.76 -71.00 36.84
CA ASP A 770 -39.32 -71.47 38.10
C ASP A 770 -38.71 -70.67 39.25
N ASP A 771 -39.51 -70.25 40.23
CA ASP A 771 -39.02 -69.75 41.49
C ASP A 771 -39.94 -70.07 42.67
N SER A 772 -39.35 -70.27 43.84
CA SER A 772 -40.12 -70.56 45.06
C SER A 772 -39.24 -70.31 46.27
N TYR A 773 -39.81 -70.42 47.46
CA TYR A 773 -39.04 -70.52 48.69
C TYR A 773 -39.60 -71.61 49.59
N ALA A 774 -38.77 -72.15 50.46
CA ALA A 774 -39.14 -73.14 51.44
C ALA A 774 -38.72 -72.67 52.82
N ARG A 775 -39.57 -72.86 53.83
CA ARG A 775 -39.30 -72.42 55.21
C ARG A 775 -39.63 -73.47 56.27
N SER A 776 -38.76 -73.58 57.26
CA SER A 776 -38.79 -74.61 58.30
C SER A 776 -40.04 -74.57 59.18
N ASN A 777 -40.59 -73.38 59.43
CA ASN A 777 -41.81 -73.19 60.22
C ASN A 777 -43.11 -73.47 59.45
N GLN A 778 -43.06 -73.75 58.15
CA GLN A 778 -44.20 -74.24 57.36
C GLN A 778 -43.76 -75.37 56.41
N PRO A 779 -43.36 -76.53 56.96
CA PRO A 779 -42.48 -77.46 56.26
C PRO A 779 -43.13 -78.20 55.08
N THR A 780 -44.45 -78.25 55.00
CA THR A 780 -45.21 -78.90 53.92
C THR A 780 -45.83 -77.94 52.92
N LYS A 781 -45.72 -76.61 53.15
CA LYS A 781 -46.37 -75.62 52.29
C LYS A 781 -45.49 -75.27 51.09
N ASN A 782 -46.12 -75.21 49.92
CA ASN A 782 -45.51 -74.71 48.68
C ASN A 782 -45.77 -73.21 48.53
N PHE A 783 -44.77 -72.47 48.04
CA PHE A 783 -44.84 -71.02 47.84
C PHE A 783 -44.54 -70.56 46.40
N GLY A 784 -44.62 -71.45 45.41
CA GLY A 784 -44.28 -71.15 44.01
C GLY A 784 -45.17 -70.06 43.37
N ASN A 785 -46.36 -69.81 43.92
CA ASN A 785 -47.26 -68.75 43.46
C ASN A 785 -47.12 -67.42 44.23
N SER A 786 -46.15 -67.33 45.15
CA SER A 786 -45.93 -66.11 45.94
C SER A 786 -45.37 -64.99 45.05
N ASN A 787 -45.75 -63.74 45.34
CA ASN A 787 -45.21 -62.50 44.74
C ASN A 787 -43.82 -62.12 45.32
N VAL A 788 -43.43 -62.76 46.43
CA VAL A 788 -42.12 -62.58 47.07
C VAL A 788 -41.50 -63.93 47.44
N MET A 789 -40.18 -63.99 47.44
CA MET A 789 -39.38 -65.08 48.00
C MET A 789 -38.77 -64.63 49.31
N TRP A 790 -39.12 -65.35 50.37
CA TRP A 790 -38.66 -65.05 51.73
C TRP A 790 -37.41 -65.85 52.05
N VAL A 791 -36.39 -65.20 52.61
CA VAL A 791 -35.14 -65.82 53.06
C VAL A 791 -34.82 -65.36 54.47
N ASP A 792 -34.37 -66.30 55.31
CA ASP A 792 -34.12 -66.07 56.74
C ASP A 792 -33.25 -67.21 57.29
N GLY A 793 -32.43 -66.93 58.29
CA GLY A 793 -31.66 -67.91 59.05
C GLY A 793 -32.48 -68.54 60.19
N SER A 794 -33.49 -67.85 60.74
CA SER A 794 -34.32 -68.37 61.84
C SER A 794 -35.72 -67.71 61.94
N PRO A 795 -36.80 -68.42 61.53
CA PRO A 795 -36.82 -69.79 61.05
C PRO A 795 -36.20 -69.90 59.66
N LYS A 796 -35.36 -70.93 59.46
CA LYS A 796 -34.61 -71.13 58.22
C LYS A 796 -35.53 -71.11 56.99
N ALA A 797 -35.21 -70.24 56.04
CA ALA A 797 -35.88 -70.10 54.75
C ALA A 797 -34.91 -69.82 53.61
N LEU A 798 -35.13 -70.51 52.48
CA LEU A 798 -34.30 -70.41 51.30
C LEU A 798 -35.17 -70.20 50.07
N ALA A 799 -34.75 -69.28 49.21
CA ALA A 799 -35.33 -69.05 47.90
C ALA A 799 -34.58 -69.88 46.85
N PHE A 800 -35.29 -70.32 45.81
CA PHE A 800 -34.75 -71.06 44.67
C PHE A 800 -35.20 -70.38 43.39
N ILE A 801 -34.28 -70.13 42.46
CA ILE A 801 -34.56 -69.45 41.18
C ILE A 801 -33.89 -70.24 40.06
N LYS A 802 -34.69 -70.74 39.11
CA LYS A 802 -34.24 -71.57 37.98
C LYS A 802 -34.22 -70.77 36.69
N PHE A 803 -33.15 -70.92 35.91
CA PHE A 803 -33.03 -70.37 34.55
C PHE A 803 -32.78 -71.48 33.54
N ASP A 804 -33.23 -71.26 32.30
CA ASP A 804 -32.94 -72.11 31.15
C ASP A 804 -31.74 -71.53 30.38
N LEU A 805 -30.59 -72.20 30.46
CA LEU A 805 -29.35 -71.77 29.80
C LEU A 805 -29.09 -72.56 28.50
N SER A 806 -30.10 -73.28 27.96
CA SER A 806 -29.97 -74.08 26.74
C SER A 806 -29.50 -73.28 25.53
N SER A 807 -29.96 -72.03 25.39
CA SER A 807 -29.59 -71.12 24.29
C SER A 807 -28.11 -70.68 24.29
N PHE A 808 -27.37 -70.97 25.36
CA PHE A 808 -25.95 -70.63 25.48
C PHE A 808 -25.02 -71.84 25.27
N SER A 809 -25.56 -72.98 24.84
CA SER A 809 -24.73 -74.12 24.43
C SER A 809 -23.77 -73.70 23.30
N GLY A 810 -22.47 -73.91 23.51
CA GLY A 810 -21.43 -73.51 22.55
C GLY A 810 -21.17 -72.00 22.45
N LYS A 811 -21.75 -71.16 23.33
CA LYS A 811 -21.47 -69.72 23.40
C LYS A 811 -20.37 -69.40 24.39
N GLU A 812 -19.56 -68.38 24.10
CA GLU A 812 -18.55 -67.90 25.04
C GLU A 812 -19.17 -66.82 25.94
N VAL A 813 -19.52 -67.16 27.18
CA VAL A 813 -20.02 -66.19 28.15
C VAL A 813 -18.87 -65.31 28.65
N LEU A 814 -19.00 -63.99 28.51
CA LEU A 814 -18.02 -63.01 29.00
C LEU A 814 -18.31 -62.61 30.44
N ASN A 815 -19.57 -62.31 30.74
CA ASN A 815 -20.03 -61.78 32.02
C ASN A 815 -21.49 -62.16 32.24
N ALA A 816 -21.87 -62.54 33.47
CA ALA A 816 -23.25 -62.78 33.83
C ALA A 816 -23.58 -62.29 35.25
N LYS A 817 -24.70 -61.55 35.37
CA LYS A 817 -25.20 -61.02 36.65
C LYS A 817 -26.65 -61.40 36.85
N ILE A 818 -27.00 -61.88 38.03
CA ILE A 818 -28.40 -61.94 38.45
C ILE A 818 -28.78 -60.63 39.13
N ARG A 819 -29.86 -60.01 38.63
CA ARG A 819 -30.49 -58.84 39.22
C ARG A 819 -31.70 -59.27 40.02
N LEU A 820 -31.74 -58.89 41.29
CA LEU A 820 -32.83 -59.14 42.23
C LEU A 820 -33.38 -57.82 42.76
N LYS A 821 -34.69 -57.79 43.02
CA LYS A 821 -35.35 -56.63 43.63
C LYS A 821 -35.83 -56.99 45.03
N VAL A 822 -35.37 -56.24 46.03
CA VAL A 822 -35.95 -56.30 47.38
C VAL A 822 -37.37 -55.75 47.34
N ALA A 823 -38.34 -56.49 47.85
CA ALA A 823 -39.74 -56.10 47.80
C ALA A 823 -39.97 -54.77 48.53
N ASN A 824 -40.83 -53.91 47.96
CA ASN A 824 -41.24 -52.67 48.61
C ASN A 824 -42.40 -52.92 49.61
N ILE A 825 -42.19 -53.81 50.59
CA ILE A 825 -43.16 -54.16 51.64
C ILE A 825 -42.57 -53.95 53.03
N ARG A 826 -43.37 -54.08 54.09
CA ARG A 826 -42.87 -53.98 55.47
C ARG A 826 -41.92 -55.15 55.74
N ASN A 827 -40.78 -54.89 56.41
CA ASN A 827 -39.78 -55.88 56.80
C ASN A 827 -39.20 -56.70 55.63
N ALA A 828 -38.91 -56.06 54.49
CA ALA A 828 -38.27 -56.73 53.37
C ALA A 828 -36.74 -56.55 53.35
N GLN A 829 -36.25 -55.56 54.08
CA GLN A 829 -34.83 -55.23 54.24
C GLN A 829 -34.18 -56.10 55.33
N SER A 830 -32.89 -56.40 55.19
CA SER A 830 -32.11 -57.13 56.19
C SER A 830 -30.68 -56.58 56.25
N LYS A 831 -30.08 -56.57 57.45
CA LYS A 831 -28.67 -56.29 57.71
C LYS A 831 -27.79 -57.54 57.64
N GLY A 832 -28.38 -58.68 57.29
CA GLY A 832 -27.76 -59.99 57.21
C GLY A 832 -26.73 -60.15 56.11
N ASN A 833 -26.20 -61.37 56.05
CA ASN A 833 -25.23 -61.80 55.04
C ASN A 833 -25.84 -62.94 54.24
N PHE A 834 -26.06 -62.69 52.96
CA PHE A 834 -26.70 -63.63 52.07
C PHE A 834 -25.68 -64.53 51.39
N ARG A 835 -26.02 -65.81 51.27
CA ARG A 835 -25.27 -66.78 50.49
C ARG A 835 -26.07 -67.19 49.27
N VAL A 836 -25.42 -67.12 48.11
CA VAL A 836 -25.94 -67.66 46.85
C VAL A 836 -25.22 -68.96 46.55
N SER A 837 -25.96 -70.04 46.33
CA SER A 837 -25.39 -71.38 46.13
C SER A 837 -26.08 -72.12 44.99
N SER A 838 -25.35 -72.96 44.26
CA SER A 838 -25.95 -73.88 43.28
C SER A 838 -26.66 -75.02 44.00
N VAL A 839 -27.76 -75.52 43.43
CA VAL A 839 -28.50 -76.69 43.97
C VAL A 839 -28.65 -77.79 42.91
N LYS A 840 -29.05 -78.99 43.32
CA LYS A 840 -29.40 -80.08 42.40
C LYS A 840 -30.74 -79.80 41.70
N GLU A 841 -30.84 -80.17 40.42
CA GLU A 841 -32.06 -80.05 39.60
C GLU A 841 -33.10 -81.15 39.88
N GLU A 842 -33.46 -81.34 41.15
CA GLU A 842 -34.38 -82.40 41.62
C GLU A 842 -35.73 -81.85 42.11
N TRP A 843 -36.03 -80.58 41.81
CA TRP A 843 -37.20 -79.87 42.33
C TRP A 843 -38.09 -79.27 41.23
N SER A 844 -39.38 -79.11 41.57
CA SER A 844 -40.38 -78.40 40.76
C SER A 844 -41.03 -77.30 41.59
N GLU A 845 -41.29 -76.14 40.98
CA GLU A 845 -41.98 -75.01 41.60
C GLU A 845 -43.32 -75.38 42.22
N ARG A 846 -44.05 -76.35 41.64
CA ARG A 846 -45.38 -76.75 42.09
C ARG A 846 -45.39 -77.60 43.37
N THR A 847 -44.27 -78.26 43.67
CA THR A 847 -44.23 -79.28 44.75
C THR A 847 -43.19 -78.99 45.82
N VAL A 848 -42.26 -78.05 45.58
CA VAL A 848 -41.20 -77.73 46.54
C VAL A 848 -41.76 -77.17 47.85
N ASN A 849 -41.28 -77.71 48.94
CA ASN A 849 -41.54 -77.33 50.31
C ASN A 849 -40.27 -77.65 51.12
N TYR A 850 -40.27 -77.39 52.43
CA TYR A 850 -39.06 -77.57 53.23
C TYR A 850 -38.63 -79.03 53.38
N LYS A 851 -39.55 -80.00 53.29
CA LYS A 851 -39.23 -81.42 53.40
C LYS A 851 -38.57 -81.99 52.14
N ASN A 852 -38.81 -81.40 50.97
CA ASN A 852 -38.32 -81.88 49.67
C ASN A 852 -37.56 -80.80 48.88
N MET A 853 -37.02 -79.79 49.57
CA MET A 853 -36.20 -78.76 48.93
C MET A 853 -34.92 -79.35 48.33
N PRO A 854 -34.42 -78.81 47.21
CA PRO A 854 -33.26 -79.37 46.53
C PRO A 854 -31.98 -79.28 47.37
N THR A 855 -31.08 -80.23 47.17
CA THR A 855 -29.80 -80.27 47.88
C THR A 855 -28.88 -79.13 47.43
N ILE A 856 -28.31 -78.37 48.38
CA ILE A 856 -27.30 -77.35 48.11
C ILE A 856 -25.96 -78.03 47.76
N VAL A 857 -25.32 -77.59 46.68
CA VAL A 857 -24.09 -78.20 46.13
C VAL A 857 -22.86 -77.37 46.49
N SER A 858 -22.81 -76.12 46.04
CA SER A 858 -21.61 -75.27 46.18
C SER A 858 -21.96 -73.80 46.27
N LYS A 859 -21.16 -73.03 47.00
CA LYS A 859 -21.29 -71.57 47.09
C LYS A 859 -20.92 -70.95 45.73
N ILE A 860 -21.77 -70.05 45.23
CA ILE A 860 -21.53 -69.22 44.04
C ILE A 860 -20.96 -67.87 44.47
N SER A 861 -21.66 -67.18 45.37
CA SER A 861 -21.31 -65.81 45.81
C SER A 861 -21.90 -65.51 47.18
N SER A 862 -21.59 -64.34 47.71
CA SER A 862 -22.20 -63.78 48.92
C SER A 862 -22.35 -62.27 48.80
N PHE A 863 -23.40 -61.71 49.36
CA PHE A 863 -23.63 -60.27 49.41
C PHE A 863 -24.16 -59.87 50.79
N GLY A 864 -23.94 -58.60 51.17
CA GLY A 864 -24.29 -58.10 52.50
C GLY A 864 -25.70 -57.51 52.57
N SER A 865 -25.88 -56.62 53.55
CA SER A 865 -27.17 -55.96 53.86
C SER A 865 -27.90 -55.43 52.64
N VAL A 866 -29.23 -55.56 52.64
CA VAL A 866 -30.11 -55.07 51.59
C VAL A 866 -31.17 -54.13 52.15
N LYS A 867 -31.47 -53.05 51.42
CA LYS A 867 -32.48 -52.04 51.75
C LYS A 867 -33.79 -52.32 51.01
N LYS A 868 -34.90 -51.86 51.59
CA LYS A 868 -36.22 -51.92 50.98
C LYS A 868 -36.19 -51.24 49.60
N ASN A 869 -36.81 -51.87 48.60
CA ASN A 869 -36.82 -51.42 47.21
C ASN A 869 -35.43 -51.34 46.53
N GLN A 870 -34.37 -51.88 47.12
CA GLN A 870 -33.05 -51.93 46.49
C GLN A 870 -33.04 -52.95 45.35
N THR A 871 -32.34 -52.60 44.28
CA THR A 871 -31.93 -53.55 43.25
C THR A 871 -30.53 -54.04 43.60
N VAL A 872 -30.34 -55.36 43.65
CA VAL A 872 -29.05 -56.00 43.94
C VAL A 872 -28.61 -56.75 42.69
N GLU A 873 -27.36 -56.57 42.28
CA GLU A 873 -26.76 -57.32 41.18
C GLU A 873 -25.63 -58.18 41.73
N ILE A 874 -25.67 -59.46 41.42
CA ILE A 874 -24.74 -60.46 41.94
C ILE A 874 -24.06 -61.11 40.75
N ASP A 875 -22.73 -61.07 40.72
CA ASP A 875 -21.95 -61.78 39.71
C ASP A 875 -22.13 -63.30 39.89
N VAL A 876 -22.59 -63.92 38.81
CA VAL A 876 -22.80 -65.37 38.70
C VAL A 876 -22.12 -65.93 37.45
N THR A 877 -21.14 -65.22 36.89
CA THR A 877 -20.44 -65.54 35.64
C THR A 877 -19.89 -66.97 35.65
N SER A 878 -19.14 -67.33 36.69
CA SER A 878 -18.56 -68.68 36.83
C SER A 878 -19.63 -69.77 36.90
N TRP A 879 -20.77 -69.47 37.54
CA TRP A 879 -21.89 -70.42 37.64
C TRP A 879 -22.61 -70.62 36.31
N VAL A 880 -22.84 -69.55 35.54
CA VAL A 880 -23.43 -69.65 34.19
C VAL A 880 -22.51 -70.47 33.27
N LYS A 881 -21.19 -70.21 33.30
CA LYS A 881 -20.19 -70.98 32.52
C LYS A 881 -20.21 -72.48 32.82
N GLN A 882 -20.43 -72.87 34.07
CA GLN A 882 -20.49 -74.29 34.49
C GLN A 882 -21.81 -74.97 34.13
N ASN A 883 -22.83 -74.22 33.71
CA ASN A 883 -24.18 -74.72 33.50
C ASN A 883 -24.76 -74.44 32.11
N LEU A 884 -23.90 -74.11 31.13
CA LEU A 884 -24.32 -73.90 29.74
C LEU A 884 -25.05 -75.12 29.18
N GLY A 885 -26.07 -74.88 28.35
CA GLY A 885 -26.80 -75.94 27.65
C GLY A 885 -27.87 -76.66 28.48
N LYS A 886 -28.08 -76.30 29.76
CA LYS A 886 -29.06 -76.95 30.64
C LYS A 886 -29.82 -75.95 31.52
N LYS A 887 -30.89 -76.41 32.16
CA LYS A 887 -31.55 -75.67 33.25
C LYS A 887 -30.70 -75.73 34.51
N ALA A 888 -30.64 -74.63 35.24
CA ALA A 888 -29.87 -74.54 36.47
C ALA A 888 -30.53 -73.61 37.48
N THR A 889 -30.42 -73.98 38.75
CA THR A 889 -31.03 -73.30 39.89
C THR A 889 -29.96 -72.77 40.83
N LEU A 890 -30.14 -71.52 41.23
CA LEU A 890 -29.46 -70.92 42.37
C LEU A 890 -30.41 -70.84 43.56
N SER A 891 -29.84 -71.01 44.74
CA SER A 891 -30.49 -70.78 46.02
C SER A 891 -29.96 -69.52 46.67
N ILE A 892 -30.81 -68.86 47.46
CA ILE A 892 -30.46 -67.70 48.27
C ILE A 892 -30.93 -67.98 49.69
N GLU A 893 -30.02 -67.88 50.65
CA GLU A 893 -30.32 -67.92 52.08
C GLU A 893 -29.74 -66.68 52.77
N ASP A 894 -30.42 -66.18 53.80
CA ASP A 894 -29.81 -65.28 54.78
C ASP A 894 -29.18 -66.14 55.89
N LEU A 895 -27.95 -65.85 56.26
CA LEU A 895 -27.26 -66.55 57.34
C LEU A 895 -27.55 -65.95 58.72
N SER A 896 -28.29 -64.85 58.77
CA SER A 896 -28.74 -64.16 59.98
C SER A 896 -30.22 -64.38 60.24
N ALA A 897 -30.69 -64.05 61.45
CA ALA A 897 -32.12 -64.09 61.81
C ALA A 897 -32.88 -62.78 61.45
N ASP A 898 -32.32 -61.96 60.55
CA ASP A 898 -32.94 -60.73 60.06
C ASP A 898 -33.47 -61.00 58.66
N ASP A 899 -34.78 -61.12 58.51
CA ASP A 899 -35.39 -61.69 57.31
C ASP A 899 -35.37 -60.74 56.10
N ALA A 900 -35.33 -61.29 54.89
CA ALA A 900 -35.43 -60.51 53.66
C ALA A 900 -36.49 -61.07 52.71
N SER A 901 -37.12 -60.18 51.97
CA SER A 901 -38.11 -60.53 50.94
C SER A 901 -37.68 -60.01 49.58
N PHE A 902 -37.29 -60.91 48.68
CA PHE A 902 -37.00 -60.59 47.28
C PHE A 902 -38.26 -60.77 46.43
N ARG A 903 -38.38 -60.03 45.33
CA ARG A 903 -39.47 -60.22 44.37
C ARG A 903 -39.29 -61.53 43.62
N SER A 904 -40.39 -62.25 43.42
CA SER A 904 -40.44 -63.45 42.60
C SER A 904 -40.73 -63.14 41.12
N LYS A 905 -40.74 -64.17 40.28
CA LYS A 905 -41.16 -64.11 38.88
C LYS A 905 -42.62 -63.71 38.75
N ASN A 906 -43.42 -63.91 39.81
CA ASN A 906 -44.83 -63.50 39.89
C ASN A 906 -45.00 -62.02 40.26
N ALA A 907 -43.92 -61.24 40.33
CA ALA A 907 -44.02 -59.80 40.54
C ALA A 907 -44.85 -59.11 39.45
N THR A 908 -45.77 -58.24 39.88
CA THR A 908 -46.73 -57.53 39.02
C THR A 908 -46.01 -56.67 37.97
N SER A 909 -44.90 -56.03 38.35
CA SER A 909 -44.06 -55.27 37.43
C SER A 909 -42.92 -56.15 36.92
N ALA A 910 -42.81 -56.29 35.61
CA ALA A 910 -41.76 -57.09 34.96
C ALA A 910 -40.34 -56.62 35.33
N SER A 911 -40.13 -55.31 35.53
CA SER A 911 -38.83 -54.74 35.93
C SER A 911 -38.41 -55.10 37.36
N ASN A 912 -39.34 -55.61 38.17
CA ASN A 912 -39.07 -56.06 39.54
C ASN A 912 -38.81 -57.57 39.62
N ARG A 913 -39.01 -58.33 38.54
CA ARG A 913 -38.78 -59.78 38.54
C ARG A 913 -37.27 -60.07 38.55
N PRO A 914 -36.83 -61.19 39.16
CA PRO A 914 -35.45 -61.65 39.01
C PRO A 914 -35.08 -61.72 37.52
N THR A 915 -33.89 -61.28 37.16
CA THR A 915 -33.42 -61.30 35.77
C THR A 915 -31.96 -61.72 35.74
N LEU A 916 -31.63 -62.71 34.92
CA LEU A 916 -30.24 -63.08 34.63
C LEU A 916 -29.80 -62.37 33.35
N ILE A 917 -28.77 -61.54 33.45
CA ILE A 917 -28.22 -60.74 32.34
C ILE A 917 -26.89 -61.39 31.94
N ILE A 918 -26.77 -61.83 30.68
CA ILE A 918 -25.60 -62.55 30.18
C ILE A 918 -25.05 -61.82 28.95
N GLU A 919 -23.78 -61.45 29.01
CA GLU A 919 -22.98 -60.96 27.90
C GLU A 919 -22.18 -62.12 27.32
N TYR A 920 -22.29 -62.39 26.02
CA TYR A 920 -21.64 -63.53 25.37
C TYR A 920 -21.21 -63.22 23.93
N LYS A 921 -20.34 -64.08 23.39
CA LYS A 921 -19.94 -64.13 21.98
C LYS A 921 -20.43 -65.43 21.36
#